data_AF-A0A8K1FY94-F1
#
_entry.id   AF-A0A8K1FY94-F1
#
_cell.length_a   1.000
_cell.length_b   1.000
_cell.length_c   1.000
_cell.angle_alpha   90.00
_cell.angle_beta   90.00
_cell.angle_gamma   90.00
#
_symmetry.space_group_name_H-M   'P 1'
#
loop_
_entity.id
_entity.type
_entity.pdbx_description
1 polymer ?
#
loop_
_entity_poly.entity_id
_entity_poly.type
_entity_poly.pdbx_seq_one_letter_code
_entity_poly.pdbx_strand_id
1 'polypeptide(L)'
;IEHHRSQIQYEKKAIRRKQLEQAFPLNPLMKSFLGFLQTQSADTKKYFLQWMKVFMDELSSGHLGKLRRDYHKLWTEILARKKSKGKNSVNSQLLGRLDALSDEINDSSIGLEHLLREVGQIYEALDLMKSEKESFIKLPEVAAELMILGYPVELMDGDASYVPLRWVGAIFDRLIKRLGDKRVFVLSVLGIQSTGKSTLLNAMFGLQFSVSAGRCTRGAFMQLIPVGQELQQDLGFDFVLVVDTEGLRLKELKETLLHETKKKCENLIELQKEQRKLDARKLEYEDELLRRSRELAVTLKGKSLSERELRDNFTLVWDKWIFKVSRASCPPEHVDIDAEIEDVLLEHFKEPGFHEQIRSFQKGEEFSFEMEKHIMKTEYLGFTPDPWDIFNGDVIDFQHLTDNIIARVKTNIDKKEQEKRDYSQNFIHEILNEVQKGVNSVPSDAKCTFNRKYSIDLSLYLCKMAAERFKAMHETFQKANDTAEYLNSKREDFFQYFQISCQGATSITTFARFLCDKIEPALRRAVYEKTAKAIAEDMQGKFPDFRGNRANLEVCILRYLAEEENFEYFKQYLKFPKEFFQSYIERRVKSYCLDGSRRLEKFFDSSISLLCGNILSAVSLSTQIVKFRKNSEDKVSLWLDEFCRELSEVISLPRSDLKVIEHQEVTDIEFLNNVMSEAVDDLRDRLQKEFADADMNAFSTQPHTILVEHFSGCWEQCPFCGAVCTNAMQGHDGDHQLVFHRLRAFVGA
;
A
#
# COMPACT_ATOMS: atom_id res chain seq x y z
N ILE A 1 0.76 -27.95 13.76
CA ILE A 1 0.78 -26.73 14.62
C ILE A 1 0.76 -27.09 16.10
N GLU A 2 -0.19 -27.93 16.57
CA GLU A 2 -0.22 -28.36 17.99
C GLU A 2 1.05 -29.09 18.42
N HIS A 3 1.59 -30.00 17.59
CA HIS A 3 2.85 -30.67 17.88
C HIS A 3 4.02 -29.68 18.07
N HIS A 4 4.12 -28.67 17.20
CA HIS A 4 5.14 -27.62 17.29
C HIS A 4 4.94 -26.72 18.53
N ARG A 5 3.69 -26.38 18.86
CA ARG A 5 3.34 -25.63 20.07
C ARG A 5 3.67 -26.41 21.34
N SER A 6 3.37 -27.71 21.36
CA SER A 6 3.71 -28.62 22.47
C SER A 6 5.22 -28.78 22.61
N GLN A 7 5.96 -28.85 21.50
CA GLN A 7 7.41 -28.89 21.50
C GLN A 7 8.02 -27.61 22.07
N ILE A 8 7.58 -26.43 21.61
CA ILE A 8 8.01 -25.13 22.15
C ILE A 8 7.67 -25.02 23.65
N GLN A 9 6.50 -25.47 24.07
CA GLN A 9 6.12 -25.47 25.49
C GLN A 9 7.00 -26.43 26.32
N TYR A 10 7.36 -27.58 25.78
CA TYR A 10 8.28 -28.52 26.41
C TYR A 10 9.68 -27.93 26.55
N GLU A 11 10.22 -27.33 25.49
CA GLU A 11 11.51 -26.64 25.49
C GLU A 11 11.52 -25.47 26.48
N LYS A 12 10.46 -24.65 26.51
CA LYS A 12 10.30 -23.57 27.50
C LYS A 12 10.32 -24.11 28.94
N LYS A 13 9.61 -25.22 29.22
CA LYS A 13 9.64 -25.86 30.53
C LYS A 13 11.04 -26.39 30.87
N ALA A 14 11.75 -27.01 29.92
CA ALA A 14 13.11 -27.50 30.12
C ALA A 14 14.08 -26.35 30.48
N ILE A 15 13.98 -25.22 29.77
CA ILE A 15 14.79 -24.02 30.05
C ILE A 15 14.47 -23.46 31.45
N ARG A 16 13.19 -23.33 31.83
CA ARG A 16 12.80 -22.87 33.17
C ARG A 16 13.27 -23.82 34.27
N ARG A 17 13.34 -25.13 34.01
CA ARG A 17 13.89 -26.11 34.95
C ARG A 17 15.39 -25.89 35.17
N LYS A 18 16.14 -25.73 34.08
CA LYS A 18 17.57 -25.43 34.13
C LYS A 18 17.86 -24.12 34.88
N GLN A 19 17.04 -23.09 34.68
CA GLN A 19 17.15 -21.84 35.43
C GLN A 19 16.95 -22.03 36.93
N LEU A 20 15.97 -22.85 37.36
CA LEU A 20 15.78 -23.15 38.78
C LEU A 20 16.94 -23.97 39.37
N GLU A 21 17.47 -24.93 38.63
CA GLU A 21 18.64 -25.72 39.05
C GLU A 21 19.87 -24.83 39.23
N GLN A 22 20.04 -23.81 38.39
CA GLN A 22 21.12 -22.82 38.52
C GLN A 22 20.89 -21.80 39.64
N ALA A 23 19.64 -21.38 39.83
CA ALA A 23 19.28 -20.39 40.84
C ALA A 23 19.30 -20.95 42.27
N PHE A 24 19.09 -22.26 42.45
CA PHE A 24 18.99 -22.88 43.78
C PHE A 24 20.15 -23.84 44.09
N PRO A 25 20.77 -23.74 45.30
CA PRO A 25 20.49 -22.75 46.35
C PRO A 25 20.87 -21.33 45.93
N LEU A 26 20.11 -20.33 46.42
CA LEU A 26 20.40 -18.92 46.12
C LEU A 26 21.83 -18.60 46.51
N ASN A 27 22.55 -17.92 45.62
CA ASN A 27 23.89 -17.44 45.89
C ASN A 27 23.89 -16.44 47.09
N PRO A 28 25.04 -16.21 47.75
CA PRO A 28 25.10 -15.34 48.94
C PRO A 28 24.57 -13.92 48.71
N LEU A 29 24.75 -13.38 47.49
CA LEU A 29 24.27 -12.05 47.11
C LEU A 29 22.73 -12.00 47.10
N MET A 30 22.08 -12.88 46.32
CA MET A 30 20.62 -12.93 46.21
C MET A 30 19.96 -13.32 47.53
N LYS A 31 20.59 -14.21 48.31
CA LYS A 31 20.11 -14.58 49.65
C LYS A 31 20.11 -13.38 50.59
N SER A 32 21.18 -12.59 50.60
CA SER A 32 21.30 -11.41 51.46
C SER A 32 20.38 -10.28 50.99
N PHE A 33 20.32 -10.05 49.68
CA PHE A 33 19.46 -9.03 49.06
C PHE A 33 17.97 -9.27 49.33
N LEU A 34 17.48 -10.49 49.06
CA LEU A 34 16.09 -10.85 49.31
C LEU A 34 15.78 -10.88 50.82
N GLY A 35 16.69 -11.40 51.64
CA GLY A 35 16.53 -11.42 53.09
C GLY A 35 16.39 -10.01 53.67
N PHE A 36 17.16 -9.04 53.18
CA PHE A 36 17.05 -7.64 53.57
C PHE A 36 15.71 -7.03 53.13
N LEU A 37 15.32 -7.21 51.87
CA LEU A 37 14.07 -6.66 51.34
C LEU A 37 12.81 -7.24 52.00
N GLN A 38 12.88 -8.45 52.54
CA GLN A 38 11.74 -9.08 53.21
C GLN A 38 11.60 -8.72 54.69
N THR A 39 12.69 -8.32 55.36
CA THR A 39 12.72 -8.17 56.84
C THR A 39 12.74 -6.74 57.33
N GLN A 40 13.24 -5.79 56.53
CA GLN A 40 13.49 -4.42 56.98
C GLN A 40 12.27 -3.49 56.78
N SER A 41 12.28 -2.33 57.44
CA SER A 41 11.24 -1.29 57.28
C SER A 41 11.34 -0.57 55.92
N ALA A 42 10.27 0.11 55.52
CA ALA A 42 10.21 0.83 54.24
C ALA A 42 11.33 1.88 54.09
N ASP A 43 11.63 2.64 55.14
CA ASP A 43 12.68 3.67 55.10
C ASP A 43 14.07 3.07 55.03
N THR A 44 14.34 1.99 55.78
CA THR A 44 15.61 1.27 55.71
C THR A 44 15.84 0.64 54.33
N LYS A 45 14.79 0.11 53.69
CA LYS A 45 14.85 -0.38 52.29
C LYS A 45 15.25 0.73 51.32
N LYS A 46 14.73 1.95 51.48
CA LYS A 46 15.09 3.08 50.61
C LYS A 46 16.59 3.40 50.66
N TYR A 47 17.14 3.53 51.87
CA TYR A 47 18.57 3.79 52.04
C TYR A 47 19.42 2.67 51.47
N PHE A 48 19.05 1.42 51.73
CA PHE A 48 19.77 0.25 51.21
C PHE A 48 19.79 0.20 49.69
N LEU A 49 18.63 0.40 49.04
CA LEU A 49 18.53 0.36 47.58
C LEU A 49 19.28 1.51 46.92
N GLN A 50 19.25 2.69 47.53
CA GLN A 50 20.03 3.83 47.05
C GLN A 50 21.54 3.57 47.11
N TRP A 51 22.03 3.05 48.25
CA TRP A 51 23.44 2.68 48.40
C TRP A 51 23.84 1.53 47.49
N MET A 52 22.96 0.53 47.30
CA MET A 52 23.19 -0.58 46.39
C MET A 52 23.30 -0.09 44.95
N LYS A 53 22.44 0.84 44.52
CA LYS A 53 22.52 1.46 43.19
C LYS A 53 23.86 2.16 42.98
N VAL A 54 24.28 3.00 43.92
CA VAL A 54 25.58 3.71 43.86
C VAL A 54 26.74 2.72 43.82
N PHE A 55 26.74 1.71 44.70
CA PHE A 55 27.80 0.71 44.76
C PHE A 55 27.92 -0.09 43.45
N MET A 56 26.80 -0.56 42.90
CA MET A 56 26.78 -1.33 41.65
C MET A 56 27.25 -0.49 40.46
N ASP A 57 26.89 0.80 40.42
CA ASP A 57 27.36 1.74 39.41
C ASP A 57 28.87 2.00 39.54
N GLU A 58 29.41 2.10 40.77
CA GLU A 58 30.84 2.27 41.03
C GLU A 58 31.67 1.06 40.56
N LEU A 59 31.19 -0.17 40.75
CA LEU A 59 31.88 -1.40 40.33
C LEU A 59 32.20 -1.41 38.83
N SER A 60 31.31 -0.86 38.00
CA SER A 60 31.47 -0.84 36.54
C SER A 60 32.12 0.46 36.03
N SER A 61 32.19 1.51 36.86
CA SER A 61 32.53 2.87 36.44
C SER A 61 33.93 3.01 35.79
N GLY A 62 34.94 2.35 36.34
CA GLY A 62 36.32 2.43 35.84
C GLY A 62 36.50 1.80 34.46
N HIS A 63 35.94 0.60 34.28
CA HIS A 63 36.01 -0.14 33.02
C HIS A 63 35.12 0.49 31.94
N LEU A 64 33.88 0.85 32.27
CA LEU A 64 32.97 1.57 31.36
C LEU A 64 33.55 2.92 30.93
N GLY A 65 34.24 3.62 31.83
CA GLY A 65 34.94 4.86 31.50
C GLY A 65 36.03 4.66 30.42
N LYS A 66 36.73 3.53 30.43
CA LYS A 66 37.71 3.18 29.39
C LYS A 66 37.03 2.86 28.06
N LEU A 67 36.02 1.98 28.08
CA LEU A 67 35.29 1.58 26.87
C LEU A 67 34.59 2.77 26.20
N ARG A 68 33.97 3.67 26.97
CA ARG A 68 33.35 4.90 26.43
C ARG A 68 34.36 5.83 25.76
N ARG A 69 35.59 5.94 26.29
CA ARG A 69 36.67 6.71 25.66
C ARG A 69 37.08 6.09 24.33
N ASP A 70 37.20 4.78 24.29
CA ASP A 70 37.61 4.05 23.07
C ASP A 70 36.50 4.10 22.00
N TYR A 71 35.23 3.97 22.41
CA TYR A 71 34.06 4.21 21.57
C TYR A 71 34.05 5.62 20.98
N HIS A 72 34.27 6.65 21.81
CA HIS A 72 34.28 8.05 21.36
C HIS A 72 35.44 8.35 20.39
N LYS A 73 36.64 7.80 20.63
CA LYS A 73 37.78 7.90 19.71
C LYS A 73 37.46 7.29 18.35
N LEU A 74 36.91 6.07 18.34
CA LEU A 74 36.55 5.36 17.10
C LEU A 74 35.44 6.08 16.34
N TRP A 75 34.43 6.58 17.04
CA TRP A 75 33.35 7.38 16.44
C TRP A 75 33.87 8.66 15.78
N THR A 76 34.80 9.35 16.43
CA THR A 76 35.44 10.56 15.92
C THR A 76 36.27 10.26 14.67
N GLU A 77 36.98 9.13 14.64
CA GLU A 77 37.72 8.67 13.47
C GLU A 77 36.79 8.38 12.27
N ILE A 78 35.62 7.76 12.51
CA ILE A 78 34.61 7.50 11.47
C ILE A 78 34.07 8.81 10.90
N LEU A 79 33.79 9.81 11.75
CA LEU A 79 33.31 11.12 11.32
C LEU A 79 34.36 11.89 10.50
N ALA A 80 35.62 11.86 10.92
CA ALA A 80 36.72 12.50 10.21
C ALA A 80 36.93 11.90 8.81
N ARG A 81 36.83 10.56 8.67
CA ARG A 81 36.96 9.86 7.38
C ARG A 81 35.77 10.10 6.44
N LYS A 82 34.55 10.25 6.97
CA LYS A 82 33.36 10.61 6.17
C LYS A 82 33.44 11.99 5.52
N LYS A 83 34.22 12.91 6.10
CA LYS A 83 34.42 14.27 5.55
C LYS A 83 35.52 14.32 4.46
N SER A 84 36.44 13.36 4.41
CA SER A 84 37.65 13.43 3.56
C SER A 84 37.62 12.57 2.29
N LYS A 85 36.74 11.58 2.16
CA LYS A 85 36.57 10.80 0.92
C LYS A 85 35.08 10.58 0.62
N GLY A 86 34.68 10.90 -0.62
CA GLY A 86 33.30 10.75 -1.10
C GLY A 86 32.72 9.37 -0.81
N LYS A 87 31.40 9.33 -0.58
CA LYS A 87 30.57 8.13 -0.37
C LYS A 87 30.97 7.04 -1.37
N ASN A 88 31.74 6.03 -0.96
CA ASN A 88 31.75 4.67 -1.53
C ASN A 88 32.76 3.67 -0.91
N SER A 89 33.42 3.97 0.22
CA SER A 89 33.90 2.89 1.10
C SER A 89 33.69 3.23 2.57
N VAL A 90 32.45 3.08 3.05
CA VAL A 90 32.23 2.97 4.48
C VAL A 90 32.81 1.61 4.89
N ASN A 91 34.00 1.61 5.47
CA ASN A 91 34.69 0.40 5.93
C ASN A 91 33.78 -0.35 6.92
N SER A 92 33.10 -1.41 6.47
CA SER A 92 32.27 -2.28 7.32
C SER A 92 33.02 -2.75 8.56
N GLN A 93 34.34 -2.88 8.46
CA GLN A 93 35.24 -3.25 9.56
C GLN A 93 35.31 -2.21 10.70
N LEU A 94 35.20 -0.91 10.42
CA LEU A 94 35.19 0.13 11.48
C LEU A 94 33.83 0.23 12.14
N LEU A 95 32.74 0.02 11.39
CA LEU A 95 31.39 -0.08 11.95
C LEU A 95 31.27 -1.33 12.82
N GLY A 96 31.72 -2.49 12.35
CA GLY A 96 31.70 -3.73 13.15
C GLY A 96 32.54 -3.63 14.43
N ARG A 97 33.66 -2.90 14.43
CA ARG A 97 34.42 -2.60 15.66
C ARG A 97 33.70 -1.65 16.61
N LEU A 98 32.92 -0.72 16.07
CA LEU A 98 32.11 0.20 16.87
C LEU A 98 30.93 -0.53 17.51
N ASP A 99 30.29 -1.42 16.76
CA ASP A 99 29.19 -2.26 17.25
C ASP A 99 29.71 -3.23 18.33
N ALA A 100 30.87 -3.88 18.11
CA ALA A 100 31.50 -4.74 19.12
C ALA A 100 31.87 -3.98 20.42
N LEU A 101 32.37 -2.74 20.31
CA LEU A 101 32.61 -1.88 21.49
C LEU A 101 31.31 -1.47 22.17
N SER A 102 30.23 -1.27 21.40
CA SER A 102 28.91 -1.00 21.96
C SER A 102 28.38 -2.20 22.74
N ASP A 103 28.54 -3.41 22.20
CA ASP A 103 28.15 -4.66 22.87
C ASP A 103 28.98 -4.88 24.14
N GLU A 104 30.29 -4.66 24.10
CA GLU A 104 31.17 -4.77 25.26
C GLU A 104 30.82 -3.74 26.36
N ILE A 105 30.42 -2.51 25.98
CA ILE A 105 29.91 -1.51 26.93
C ILE A 105 28.62 -2.00 27.60
N ASN A 106 27.73 -2.63 26.84
CA ASN A 106 26.47 -3.14 27.35
C ASN A 106 26.71 -4.31 28.33
N ASP A 107 27.50 -5.30 27.91
CA ASP A 107 27.81 -6.51 28.69
C ASP A 107 28.60 -6.22 29.97
N SER A 108 29.33 -5.11 29.99
CA SER A 108 30.13 -4.66 31.14
C SER A 108 29.34 -3.86 32.17
N SER A 109 28.04 -3.62 31.95
CA SER A 109 27.22 -2.81 32.85
C SER A 109 26.37 -3.69 33.76
N ILE A 110 26.53 -3.52 35.08
CA ILE A 110 25.66 -4.13 36.09
C ILE A 110 24.98 -3.02 36.92
N GLY A 111 23.76 -3.27 37.36
CA GLY A 111 22.92 -2.30 38.03
C GLY A 111 21.87 -2.97 38.90
N LEU A 112 21.18 -2.18 39.73
CA LEU A 112 20.15 -2.68 40.64
C LEU A 112 18.99 -3.37 39.89
N GLU A 113 18.67 -2.88 38.70
CA GLU A 113 17.67 -3.44 37.78
C GLU A 113 17.94 -4.91 37.44
N HIS A 114 19.21 -5.32 37.34
CA HIS A 114 19.58 -6.70 37.03
C HIS A 114 19.26 -7.65 38.19
N LEU A 115 19.46 -7.20 39.44
CA LEU A 115 19.08 -7.98 40.62
C LEU A 115 17.57 -8.12 40.72
N LEU A 116 16.83 -7.03 40.46
CA LEU A 116 15.35 -7.04 40.47
C LEU A 116 14.79 -7.89 39.32
N ARG A 117 15.42 -7.88 38.13
CA ARG A 117 15.09 -8.75 37.01
C ARG A 117 15.24 -10.22 37.39
N GLU A 118 16.33 -10.58 38.08
CA GLU A 118 16.55 -11.95 38.57
C GLU A 118 15.43 -12.40 39.52
N VAL A 119 14.93 -11.52 40.38
CA VAL A 119 13.76 -11.82 41.24
C VAL A 119 12.53 -12.19 40.40
N GLY A 120 12.23 -11.44 39.35
CA GLY A 120 11.13 -11.72 38.43
C GLY A 120 11.31 -13.03 37.67
N GLN A 121 12.53 -13.35 37.21
CA GLN A 121 12.84 -14.61 36.53
C GLN A 121 12.71 -15.82 37.45
N ILE A 122 13.17 -15.71 38.70
CA ILE A 122 12.99 -16.74 39.73
C ILE A 122 11.49 -16.98 39.98
N TYR A 123 10.69 -15.92 40.09
CA TYR A 123 9.24 -16.03 40.28
C TYR A 123 8.55 -16.73 39.10
N GLU A 124 8.80 -16.28 37.87
CA GLU A 124 8.24 -16.87 36.64
C GLU A 124 8.59 -18.37 36.50
N ALA A 125 9.81 -18.74 36.86
CA ALA A 125 10.25 -20.13 36.80
C ALA A 125 9.57 -20.99 37.88
N LEU A 126 9.44 -20.49 39.11
CA LEU A 126 8.79 -21.19 40.22
C LEU A 126 7.29 -21.37 40.00
N ASP A 127 6.61 -20.31 39.53
CA ASP A 127 5.17 -20.33 39.23
C ASP A 127 4.84 -21.33 38.11
N LEU A 128 5.67 -21.38 37.06
CA LEU A 128 5.50 -22.36 35.97
C LEU A 128 5.68 -23.80 36.45
N MET A 129 6.54 -24.02 37.46
CA MET A 129 6.82 -25.35 38.01
C MET A 129 5.89 -25.75 39.17
N LYS A 130 4.99 -24.87 39.63
CA LYS A 130 4.08 -25.10 40.77
C LYS A 130 4.83 -25.59 42.03
N SER A 131 5.99 -25.01 42.30
CA SER A 131 6.82 -25.38 43.46
C SER A 131 6.33 -24.66 44.71
N GLU A 132 5.81 -25.40 45.70
CA GLU A 132 5.30 -24.86 46.97
C GLU A 132 6.44 -24.60 47.97
N LYS A 133 7.22 -23.55 47.72
CA LYS A 133 8.16 -23.03 48.74
C LYS A 133 7.56 -21.77 49.38
N GLU A 134 7.33 -21.77 50.69
CA GLU A 134 6.65 -20.70 51.44
C GLU A 134 7.31 -19.31 51.34
N SER A 135 8.63 -19.24 51.11
CA SER A 135 9.38 -17.96 51.05
C SER A 135 9.13 -17.13 49.79
N PHE A 136 8.40 -17.65 48.79
CA PHE A 136 8.28 -17.05 47.45
C PHE A 136 6.95 -16.35 47.17
N ILE A 137 5.91 -16.61 47.97
CA ILE A 137 4.62 -15.92 47.90
C ILE A 137 4.77 -14.40 48.14
N LYS A 138 5.85 -14.01 48.83
CA LYS A 138 6.17 -12.63 49.21
C LYS A 138 6.99 -11.85 48.15
N LEU A 139 7.49 -12.48 47.09
CA LEU A 139 8.30 -11.76 46.08
C LEU A 139 7.50 -10.68 45.33
N PRO A 140 6.28 -10.95 44.83
CA PRO A 140 5.47 -9.90 44.21
C PRO A 140 5.06 -8.81 45.22
N GLU A 141 4.95 -9.16 46.51
CA GLU A 141 4.64 -8.20 47.57
C GLU A 141 5.80 -7.22 47.81
N VAL A 142 7.04 -7.72 47.80
CA VAL A 142 8.24 -6.87 47.84
C VAL A 142 8.26 -5.91 46.64
N ALA A 143 8.03 -6.40 45.42
CA ALA A 143 8.03 -5.54 44.24
C ALA A 143 6.90 -4.49 44.26
N ALA A 144 5.70 -4.85 44.73
CA ALA A 144 4.60 -3.91 44.94
C ALA A 144 4.97 -2.83 45.98
N GLU A 145 5.63 -3.19 47.08
CA GLU A 145 6.16 -2.21 48.04
C GLU A 145 7.16 -1.26 47.41
N LEU A 146 8.10 -1.77 46.63
CA LEU A 146 9.09 -0.94 45.93
C LEU A 146 8.42 0.05 44.97
N MET A 147 7.39 -0.40 44.25
CA MET A 147 6.63 0.44 43.34
C MET A 147 5.87 1.56 44.07
N ILE A 148 5.29 1.28 45.25
CA ILE A 148 4.67 2.29 46.13
C ILE A 148 5.70 3.30 46.65
N LEU A 149 6.92 2.84 46.94
CA LEU A 149 8.02 3.71 47.36
C LEU A 149 8.63 4.52 46.21
N GLY A 150 8.09 4.39 44.99
CA GLY A 150 8.52 5.12 43.82
C GLY A 150 9.77 4.53 43.16
N TYR A 151 10.09 3.25 43.36
CA TYR A 151 11.15 2.59 42.59
C TYR A 151 10.62 2.10 41.24
N PRO A 152 11.41 2.21 40.16
CA PRO A 152 11.03 1.68 38.86
C PRO A 152 11.04 0.15 38.87
N VAL A 153 10.05 -0.44 38.22
CA VAL A 153 9.91 -1.88 38.01
C VAL A 153 9.97 -2.16 36.51
N GLU A 154 10.70 -3.19 36.12
CA GLU A 154 10.78 -3.61 34.73
C GLU A 154 9.47 -4.27 34.27
N LEU A 155 8.88 -3.72 33.21
CA LEU A 155 7.68 -4.21 32.54
C LEU A 155 8.03 -5.16 31.38
N MET A 156 9.11 -4.87 30.65
CA MET A 156 9.60 -5.67 29.53
C MET A 156 11.12 -5.72 29.56
N ASP A 157 11.68 -6.91 29.36
CA ASP A 157 13.10 -7.12 29.15
C ASP A 157 13.43 -6.94 27.65
N GLY A 158 14.20 -5.89 27.32
CA GLY A 158 14.62 -5.62 25.93
C GLY A 158 15.79 -6.45 25.44
N ASP A 159 16.51 -7.16 26.32
CA ASP A 159 17.56 -8.09 25.91
C ASP A 159 16.92 -9.37 25.35
N ALA A 160 15.86 -9.84 26.01
CA ALA A 160 15.11 -11.04 25.63
C ALA A 160 13.88 -10.76 24.77
N SER A 161 13.52 -9.49 24.54
CA SER A 161 12.24 -9.07 23.94
C SER A 161 11.04 -9.76 24.60
N TYR A 162 11.06 -9.84 25.94
CA TYR A 162 10.13 -10.65 26.73
C TYR A 162 9.37 -9.83 27.76
N VAL A 163 8.05 -10.04 27.83
CA VAL A 163 7.18 -9.47 28.86
C VAL A 163 6.84 -10.59 29.87
N PRO A 164 7.30 -10.50 31.13
CA PRO A 164 6.99 -11.48 32.16
C PRO A 164 5.58 -11.25 32.73
N LEU A 165 4.56 -11.64 31.95
CA LEU A 165 3.15 -11.37 32.26
C LEU A 165 2.70 -11.97 33.61
N ARG A 166 3.26 -13.10 34.04
CA ARG A 166 2.86 -13.72 35.32
C ARG A 166 3.43 -12.93 36.49
N TRP A 167 4.69 -12.50 36.37
CA TRP A 167 5.34 -11.62 37.35
C TRP A 167 4.62 -10.27 37.46
N VAL A 168 4.38 -9.60 36.33
CA VAL A 168 3.73 -8.29 36.28
C VAL A 168 2.30 -8.37 36.81
N GLY A 169 1.53 -9.39 36.40
CA GLY A 169 0.19 -9.65 36.92
C GLY A 169 0.18 -9.83 38.44
N ALA A 170 1.11 -10.64 38.97
CA ALA A 170 1.22 -10.87 40.40
C ALA A 170 1.60 -9.60 41.21
N ILE A 171 2.39 -8.70 40.63
CA ILE A 171 2.69 -7.39 41.26
C ILE A 171 1.42 -6.54 41.33
N PHE A 172 0.67 -6.42 40.23
CA PHE A 172 -0.56 -5.65 40.21
C PHE A 172 -1.62 -6.21 41.17
N ASP A 173 -1.76 -7.53 41.26
CA ASP A 173 -2.64 -8.16 42.25
C ASP A 173 -2.28 -7.77 43.69
N ARG A 174 -0.98 -7.64 44.00
CA ARG A 174 -0.52 -7.19 45.32
C ARG A 174 -0.71 -5.69 45.53
N LEU A 175 -0.53 -4.88 44.48
CA LEU A 175 -0.79 -3.44 44.52
C LEU A 175 -2.27 -3.15 44.77
N ILE A 176 -3.17 -3.78 44.03
CA ILE A 176 -4.64 -3.63 44.19
C ILE A 176 -5.05 -4.03 45.60
N LYS A 177 -4.52 -5.14 46.13
CA LYS A 177 -4.79 -5.57 47.52
C LYS A 177 -4.34 -4.56 48.57
N ARG A 178 -3.30 -3.77 48.31
CA ARG A 178 -2.74 -2.80 49.27
C ARG A 178 -3.31 -1.40 49.14
N LEU A 179 -3.51 -0.92 47.92
CA LEU A 179 -3.96 0.45 47.63
C LEU A 179 -5.48 0.55 47.50
N GLY A 180 -6.16 -0.59 47.31
CA GLY A 180 -7.59 -0.65 47.01
C GLY A 180 -7.88 -0.31 45.56
N ASP A 181 -9.15 -0.06 45.27
CA ASP A 181 -9.60 0.40 43.96
C ASP A 181 -9.25 1.89 43.77
N LYS A 182 -8.28 2.16 42.90
CA LYS A 182 -7.66 3.47 42.70
C LYS A 182 -7.59 3.80 41.22
N ARG A 183 -7.89 5.05 40.87
CA ARG A 183 -7.83 5.52 39.49
C ARG A 183 -6.37 5.84 39.14
N VAL A 184 -5.87 5.26 38.05
CA VAL A 184 -4.48 5.42 37.61
C VAL A 184 -4.45 6.03 36.22
N PHE A 185 -3.68 7.12 36.06
CA PHE A 185 -3.37 7.70 34.76
C PHE A 185 -2.05 7.14 34.23
N VAL A 186 -2.04 6.57 33.02
CA VAL A 186 -0.84 5.96 32.44
C VAL A 186 -0.20 6.93 31.46
N LEU A 187 1.05 7.32 31.73
CA LEU A 187 1.85 8.16 30.84
C LEU A 187 2.99 7.34 30.23
N SER A 188 2.88 7.02 28.95
CA SER A 188 3.94 6.30 28.21
C SER A 188 4.68 7.24 27.28
N VAL A 189 6.02 7.19 27.28
CA VAL A 189 6.86 7.99 26.39
C VAL A 189 7.60 7.09 25.42
N LEU A 190 7.34 7.29 24.13
CA LEU A 190 7.97 6.59 23.00
C LEU A 190 8.78 7.59 22.17
N GLY A 191 9.89 7.12 21.59
CA GLY A 191 10.70 7.96 20.71
C GLY A 191 12.08 7.38 20.46
N ILE A 192 12.83 7.96 19.53
CA ILE A 192 14.13 7.44 19.08
C ILE A 192 15.09 7.21 20.26
N GLN A 193 15.98 6.21 20.14
CA GLN A 193 16.99 5.94 21.15
C GLN A 193 17.90 7.16 21.40
N SER A 194 18.26 7.39 22.66
CA SER A 194 19.15 8.50 23.06
C SER A 194 18.62 9.93 22.83
N THR A 195 17.30 10.13 22.67
CA THR A 195 16.69 11.47 22.58
C THR A 195 16.44 12.16 23.93
N GLY A 196 16.92 11.57 25.04
CA GLY A 196 16.74 12.14 26.37
C GLY A 196 15.37 11.92 27.00
N LYS A 197 14.60 10.91 26.56
CA LYS A 197 13.28 10.54 27.14
C LYS A 197 13.32 10.36 28.65
N SER A 198 14.18 9.48 29.14
CA SER A 198 14.36 9.22 30.57
C SER A 198 14.89 10.45 31.31
N THR A 199 15.71 11.28 30.66
CA THR A 199 16.17 12.57 31.21
C THR A 199 15.01 13.55 31.38
N LEU A 200 14.13 13.64 30.39
CA LEU A 200 12.93 14.49 30.41
C LEU A 200 11.97 14.02 31.51
N LEU A 201 11.68 12.73 31.58
CA LEU A 201 10.81 12.13 32.59
C LEU A 201 11.35 12.35 34.01
N ASN A 202 12.65 12.15 34.22
CA ASN A 202 13.30 12.43 35.50
C ASN A 202 13.21 13.92 35.88
N ALA A 203 13.38 14.83 34.91
CA ALA A 203 13.30 16.26 35.15
C ALA A 203 11.87 16.76 35.42
N MET A 204 10.87 16.26 34.67
CA MET A 204 9.48 16.68 34.78
C MET A 204 8.80 16.17 36.05
N PHE A 205 9.12 14.95 36.46
CA PHE A 205 8.38 14.24 37.51
C PHE A 205 9.25 13.83 38.71
N GLY A 206 10.55 14.19 38.72
CA GLY A 206 11.47 13.79 39.80
C GLY A 206 11.77 12.29 39.84
N LEU A 207 11.68 11.61 38.70
CA LEU A 207 11.78 10.16 38.57
C LEU A 207 13.22 9.65 38.64
N GLN A 208 13.37 8.32 38.75
CA GLN A 208 14.65 7.66 38.95
C GLN A 208 15.02 6.68 37.82
N PHE A 209 14.51 6.90 36.60
CA PHE A 209 14.89 6.11 35.44
C PHE A 209 16.38 6.24 35.15
N SER A 210 17.00 5.17 34.66
CA SER A 210 18.43 5.14 34.36
C SER A 210 18.78 6.06 33.19
N VAL A 211 19.69 7.02 33.41
CA VAL A 211 20.14 8.00 32.41
C VAL A 211 21.64 7.83 32.15
N SER A 212 22.05 7.03 31.16
CA SER A 212 23.46 7.00 30.76
C SER A 212 23.67 6.69 29.28
N ALA A 213 24.70 7.30 28.67
CA ALA A 213 25.14 6.99 27.32
C ALA A 213 25.70 5.56 27.27
N GLY A 214 24.92 4.62 26.72
CA GLY A 214 25.18 3.17 26.76
C GLY A 214 24.23 2.38 27.67
N ARG A 215 23.46 3.06 28.54
CA ARG A 215 22.27 2.48 29.20
C ARG A 215 21.01 3.13 28.63
N CYS A 216 20.84 3.04 27.32
CA CYS A 216 19.51 3.30 26.79
C CYS A 216 18.62 2.21 27.35
N THR A 217 17.54 2.57 28.03
CA THR A 217 16.54 1.65 28.55
C THR A 217 16.30 0.53 27.53
N ARG A 218 16.72 -0.71 27.82
CA ARG A 218 16.44 -1.88 26.96
C ARG A 218 15.20 -2.53 27.53
N GLY A 219 14.11 -2.45 26.79
CA GLY A 219 12.77 -2.82 27.26
C GLY A 219 11.99 -1.65 27.84
N ALA A 220 11.07 -1.92 28.76
CA ALA A 220 10.16 -0.92 29.31
C ALA A 220 10.16 -0.96 30.83
N PHE A 221 10.19 0.20 31.47
CA PHE A 221 10.16 0.35 32.92
C PHE A 221 8.99 1.21 33.33
N MET A 222 8.35 0.85 34.44
CA MET A 222 7.21 1.56 34.98
C MET A 222 7.51 2.06 36.39
N GLN A 223 7.08 3.29 36.71
CA GLN A 223 7.24 3.90 38.03
C GLN A 223 5.92 4.57 38.44
N LEU A 224 5.45 4.27 39.65
CA LEU A 224 4.18 4.77 40.18
C LEU A 224 4.42 6.05 40.99
N ILE A 225 3.62 7.09 40.73
CA ILE A 225 3.68 8.39 41.40
C ILE A 225 2.33 8.65 42.08
N PRO A 226 2.29 8.89 43.41
CA PRO A 226 1.07 9.34 44.07
C PRO A 226 0.75 10.80 43.72
N VAL A 227 -0.50 11.10 43.39
CA VAL A 227 -0.99 12.47 43.18
C VAL A 227 -1.35 13.08 44.53
N GLY A 228 -0.97 14.34 44.77
CA GLY A 228 -1.33 15.05 46.01
C GLY A 228 -2.85 15.20 46.17
N GLN A 229 -3.38 15.06 47.39
CA GLN A 229 -4.84 15.01 47.65
C GLN A 229 -5.62 16.18 47.06
N GLU A 230 -5.04 17.39 47.05
CA GLU A 230 -5.64 18.59 46.49
C GLU A 230 -5.84 18.50 44.97
N LEU A 231 -4.91 17.85 44.26
CA LEU A 231 -4.94 17.70 42.80
C LEU A 231 -5.79 16.51 42.33
N GLN A 232 -6.08 15.55 43.21
CA GLN A 232 -6.88 14.37 42.85
C GLN A 232 -8.32 14.73 42.47
N GLN A 233 -8.88 15.78 43.07
CA GLN A 233 -10.24 16.25 42.78
C GLN A 233 -10.32 16.88 41.38
N ASP A 234 -9.31 17.65 41.00
CA ASP A 234 -9.26 18.34 39.71
C ASP A 234 -8.88 17.41 38.55
N LEU A 235 -7.94 16.49 38.78
CA LEU A 235 -7.39 15.62 37.74
C LEU A 235 -8.18 14.32 37.52
N GLY A 236 -8.95 13.88 38.52
CA GLY A 236 -9.78 12.68 38.41
C GLY A 236 -9.00 11.36 38.47
N PHE A 237 -7.78 11.34 39.00
CA PHE A 237 -7.02 10.11 39.25
C PHE A 237 -6.15 10.21 40.52
N ASP A 238 -5.90 9.06 41.15
CA ASP A 238 -5.15 8.93 42.42
C ASP A 238 -3.63 8.77 42.21
N PHE A 239 -3.23 8.11 41.10
CA PHE A 239 -1.83 7.82 40.78
C PHE A 239 -1.51 8.09 39.31
N VAL A 240 -0.25 8.41 39.03
CA VAL A 240 0.32 8.41 37.68
C VAL A 240 1.28 7.23 37.55
N LEU A 241 1.06 6.36 36.57
CA LEU A 241 1.99 5.31 36.18
C LEU A 241 2.79 5.79 34.97
N VAL A 242 4.06 6.14 35.19
CA VAL A 242 4.94 6.57 34.10
C VAL A 242 5.66 5.35 33.53
N VAL A 243 5.58 5.16 32.22
CA VAL A 243 6.23 4.09 31.47
C VAL A 243 7.31 4.68 30.55
N ASP A 244 8.58 4.41 30.89
CA ASP A 244 9.74 4.73 30.04
C ASP A 244 10.05 3.52 29.16
N THR A 245 10.08 3.73 27.83
CA THR A 245 10.28 2.66 26.84
C THR A 245 11.61 2.80 26.12
N GLU A 246 12.16 1.66 25.67
CA GLU A 246 13.31 1.62 24.77
C GLU A 246 13.06 2.48 23.54
N GLY A 247 14.11 3.16 23.09
CA GLY A 247 13.98 3.99 21.90
C GLY A 247 14.06 3.20 20.60
N LEU A 248 13.24 3.60 19.63
CA LEU A 248 13.19 2.95 18.31
C LEU A 248 14.57 2.97 17.63
N ARG A 249 15.07 1.77 17.28
CA ARG A 249 16.33 1.59 16.53
C ARG A 249 16.13 1.85 15.04
N LEU A 250 16.24 3.12 14.65
CA LEU A 250 16.10 3.57 13.26
C LEU A 250 17.03 2.89 12.25
N LYS A 251 18.18 2.35 12.67
CA LYS A 251 19.12 1.67 11.76
C LYS A 251 18.59 0.33 11.27
N GLU A 252 18.09 -0.51 12.16
CA GLU A 252 17.59 -1.86 11.84
C GLU A 252 16.32 -1.78 10.98
N LEU A 253 15.43 -0.83 11.29
CA LEU A 253 14.23 -0.56 10.48
C LEU A 253 14.59 -0.05 9.08
N LYS A 254 15.59 0.86 8.99
CA LYS A 254 16.08 1.38 7.71
C LYS A 254 16.73 0.29 6.87
N GLU A 255 17.54 -0.58 7.46
CA GLU A 255 18.19 -1.67 6.74
C GLU A 255 17.18 -2.71 6.23
N THR A 256 16.17 -3.03 7.03
CA THR A 256 15.06 -3.91 6.63
C THR A 256 14.26 -3.33 5.47
N LEU A 257 13.85 -2.06 5.58
CA LEU A 257 13.13 -1.34 4.53
C LEU A 257 13.95 -1.23 3.24
N LEU A 258 15.26 -0.93 3.36
CA LEU A 258 16.16 -0.87 2.21
C LEU A 258 16.34 -2.24 1.56
N HIS A 259 16.42 -3.31 2.34
CA HIS A 259 16.54 -4.68 1.83
C HIS A 259 15.25 -5.12 1.10
N GLU A 260 14.08 -4.88 1.68
CA GLU A 260 12.79 -5.18 1.04
C GLU A 260 12.57 -4.37 -0.24
N THR A 261 12.88 -3.06 -0.19
CA THR A 261 12.77 -2.19 -1.36
C THR A 261 13.72 -2.64 -2.47
N LYS A 262 14.96 -2.99 -2.12
CA LYS A 262 15.94 -3.52 -3.07
C LYS A 262 15.47 -4.83 -3.70
N LYS A 263 14.96 -5.78 -2.92
CA LYS A 263 14.42 -7.05 -3.41
C LYS A 263 13.24 -6.83 -4.37
N LYS A 264 12.31 -5.92 -4.03
CA LYS A 264 11.20 -5.53 -4.92
C LYS A 264 11.70 -4.92 -6.23
N CYS A 265 12.70 -4.03 -6.17
CA CYS A 265 13.31 -3.45 -7.36
C CYS A 265 14.01 -4.50 -8.23
N GLU A 266 14.74 -5.45 -7.64
CA GLU A 266 15.43 -6.52 -8.37
C GLU A 266 14.43 -7.42 -9.12
N ASN A 267 13.34 -7.82 -8.48
CA ASN A 267 12.26 -8.59 -9.13
C ASN A 267 11.62 -7.83 -10.30
N LEU A 268 11.35 -6.53 -10.14
CA LEU A 268 10.79 -5.69 -11.22
C LEU A 268 11.77 -5.54 -12.40
N ILE A 269 13.07 -5.44 -12.12
CA ILE A 269 14.11 -5.37 -13.16
C ILE A 269 14.19 -6.70 -13.92
N GLU A 270 14.07 -7.83 -13.24
CA GLU A 270 14.08 -9.15 -13.87
C GLU A 270 12.85 -9.36 -14.78
N LEU A 271 11.66 -9.02 -14.29
CA LEU A 271 10.43 -9.01 -15.11
C LEU A 271 10.56 -8.10 -16.34
N GLN A 272 11.11 -6.89 -16.19
CA GLN A 272 11.37 -6.00 -17.33
C GLN A 272 12.36 -6.59 -18.34
N LYS A 273 13.37 -7.33 -17.88
CA LYS A 273 14.34 -7.97 -18.78
C LYS A 273 13.71 -9.09 -19.58
N GLU A 274 12.88 -9.93 -18.96
CA GLU A 274 12.17 -11.00 -19.67
C GLU A 274 11.16 -10.43 -20.67
N GLN A 275 10.41 -9.38 -20.29
CA GLN A 275 9.51 -8.67 -21.21
C GLN A 275 10.28 -8.10 -22.42
N ARG A 276 11.43 -7.44 -22.19
CA ARG A 276 12.26 -6.90 -23.29
C ARG A 276 12.79 -7.99 -24.22
N LYS A 277 13.15 -9.17 -23.70
CA LYS A 277 13.59 -10.31 -24.53
C LYS A 277 12.45 -10.82 -25.39
N LEU A 278 11.24 -10.91 -24.85
CA LEU A 278 10.04 -11.29 -25.60
C LEU A 278 9.70 -10.26 -26.68
N ASP A 279 9.70 -8.97 -26.35
CA ASP A 279 9.43 -7.89 -27.31
C ASP A 279 10.48 -7.85 -28.42
N ALA A 280 11.76 -8.05 -28.10
CA ALA A 280 12.84 -8.15 -29.09
C ALA A 280 12.64 -9.34 -30.04
N ARG A 281 12.21 -10.51 -29.53
CA ARG A 281 11.86 -11.67 -30.36
C ARG A 281 10.65 -11.41 -31.24
N LYS A 282 9.60 -10.77 -30.70
CA LYS A 282 8.42 -10.37 -31.49
C LYS A 282 8.83 -9.50 -32.69
N LEU A 283 9.68 -8.50 -32.47
CA LEU A 283 10.23 -7.64 -33.52
C LEU A 283 11.06 -8.42 -34.56
N GLU A 284 11.92 -9.35 -34.12
CA GLU A 284 12.71 -10.19 -35.04
C GLU A 284 11.81 -11.04 -35.93
N TYR A 285 10.72 -11.61 -35.38
CA TYR A 285 9.77 -12.41 -36.16
C TYR A 285 8.95 -11.57 -37.15
N GLU A 286 8.62 -10.32 -36.81
CA GLU A 286 7.98 -9.37 -37.72
C GLU A 286 8.90 -8.97 -38.87
N ASP A 287 10.15 -8.59 -38.57
CA ASP A 287 11.13 -8.16 -39.59
C ASP A 287 11.42 -9.29 -40.59
N GLU A 288 11.53 -10.55 -40.13
CA GLU A 288 11.74 -11.71 -41.00
C GLU A 288 10.50 -12.05 -41.86
N LEU A 289 9.28 -11.86 -41.32
CA LEU A 289 8.05 -12.02 -42.08
C LEU A 289 7.89 -10.93 -43.16
N LEU A 290 8.24 -9.68 -42.84
CA LEU A 290 8.27 -8.57 -43.80
C LEU A 290 9.25 -8.88 -44.93
N ARG A 291 10.46 -9.35 -44.60
CA ARG A 291 11.48 -9.73 -45.59
C ARG A 291 10.95 -10.79 -46.56
N ARG A 292 10.35 -11.88 -46.04
CA ARG A 292 9.77 -12.95 -46.87
C ARG A 292 8.61 -12.47 -47.74
N SER A 293 7.74 -11.63 -47.19
CA SER A 293 6.60 -11.06 -47.91
C SER A 293 7.07 -10.16 -49.06
N ARG A 294 8.15 -9.38 -48.86
CA ARG A 294 8.78 -8.57 -49.90
C ARG A 294 9.39 -9.41 -51.01
N GLU A 295 10.16 -10.44 -50.66
CA GLU A 295 10.74 -11.38 -51.63
C GLU A 295 9.66 -11.99 -52.52
N LEU A 296 8.54 -12.40 -51.92
CA LEU A 296 7.39 -12.90 -52.66
C LEU A 296 6.76 -11.80 -53.53
N ALA A 297 6.55 -10.60 -53.00
CA ALA A 297 5.95 -9.49 -53.74
C ALA A 297 6.76 -9.13 -54.99
N VAL A 298 8.10 -9.11 -54.90
CA VAL A 298 8.99 -8.88 -56.07
C VAL A 298 8.79 -9.94 -57.16
N THR A 299 8.60 -11.21 -56.80
CA THR A 299 8.35 -12.29 -57.77
C THR A 299 6.96 -12.28 -58.42
N LEU A 300 6.02 -11.56 -57.81
CA LEU A 300 4.63 -11.43 -58.28
C LEU A 300 4.36 -10.07 -58.94
N LYS A 301 5.25 -9.09 -58.78
CA LYS A 301 5.15 -7.75 -59.38
C LYS A 301 5.03 -7.86 -60.90
N GLY A 302 3.99 -7.25 -61.47
CA GLY A 302 3.70 -7.27 -62.91
C GLY A 302 2.86 -8.45 -63.43
N LYS A 303 2.44 -9.38 -62.56
CA LYS A 303 1.44 -10.40 -62.89
C LYS A 303 0.05 -9.89 -62.48
N SER A 304 -0.90 -9.86 -63.41
CA SER A 304 -2.29 -9.43 -63.19
C SER A 304 -3.08 -10.46 -62.37
N LEU A 305 -2.76 -10.60 -61.09
CA LEU A 305 -3.37 -11.57 -60.19
C LEU A 305 -4.64 -11.01 -59.52
N SER A 306 -5.63 -11.86 -59.31
CA SER A 306 -6.80 -11.54 -58.50
C SER A 306 -6.46 -11.49 -57.00
N GLU A 307 -7.28 -10.77 -56.21
CA GLU A 307 -7.10 -10.68 -54.75
C GLU A 307 -7.09 -12.06 -54.08
N ARG A 308 -7.89 -13.00 -54.58
CA ARG A 308 -7.95 -14.38 -54.09
C ARG A 308 -6.62 -15.11 -54.29
N GLU A 309 -6.01 -14.98 -55.46
CA GLU A 309 -4.71 -15.59 -55.77
C GLU A 309 -3.58 -14.95 -54.96
N LEU A 310 -3.63 -13.64 -54.68
CA LEU A 310 -2.69 -12.99 -53.77
C LEU A 310 -2.82 -13.53 -52.34
N ARG A 311 -4.05 -13.72 -51.84
CA ARG A 311 -4.31 -14.26 -50.49
C ARG A 311 -3.85 -15.70 -50.35
N ASP A 312 -4.00 -16.53 -51.37
CA ASP A 312 -3.53 -17.92 -51.37
C ASP A 312 -1.98 -17.98 -51.33
N ASN A 313 -1.30 -17.17 -52.13
CA ASN A 313 0.16 -17.09 -52.12
C ASN A 313 0.73 -16.58 -50.78
N PHE A 314 0.09 -15.57 -50.19
CA PHE A 314 0.46 -15.07 -48.86
C PHE A 314 0.25 -16.13 -47.76
N THR A 315 -0.86 -16.85 -47.81
CA THR A 315 -1.21 -17.88 -46.81
C THR A 315 -0.17 -18.99 -46.76
N LEU A 316 0.40 -19.39 -47.91
CA LEU A 316 1.49 -20.38 -47.95
C LEU A 316 2.75 -19.94 -47.21
N VAL A 317 3.13 -18.66 -47.33
CA VAL A 317 4.29 -18.10 -46.62
C VAL A 317 3.97 -17.93 -45.14
N TRP A 318 2.74 -17.50 -44.83
CA TRP A 318 2.22 -17.33 -43.48
C TRP A 318 2.24 -18.63 -42.68
N ASP A 319 1.59 -19.68 -43.18
CA ASP A 319 1.44 -20.95 -42.46
C ASP A 319 2.79 -21.61 -42.19
N LYS A 320 3.72 -21.52 -43.16
CA LYS A 320 5.08 -22.02 -43.02
C LYS A 320 5.88 -21.24 -41.97
N TRP A 321 5.59 -19.95 -41.79
CA TRP A 321 6.25 -19.10 -40.81
C TRP A 321 5.68 -19.30 -39.40
N ILE A 322 4.35 -19.26 -39.26
CA ILE A 322 3.67 -19.52 -37.98
C ILE A 322 4.06 -20.90 -37.43
N PHE A 323 4.11 -21.93 -38.27
CA PHE A 323 4.57 -23.26 -37.85
C PHE A 323 5.99 -23.26 -37.24
N LYS A 324 6.90 -22.41 -37.72
CA LYS A 324 8.25 -22.28 -37.16
C LYS A 324 8.24 -21.51 -35.84
N VAL A 325 7.45 -20.44 -35.74
CA VAL A 325 7.34 -19.62 -34.53
C VAL A 325 6.70 -20.41 -33.40
N SER A 326 5.60 -21.12 -33.66
CA SER A 326 4.92 -21.97 -32.66
C SER A 326 5.80 -23.09 -32.11
N ARG A 327 6.79 -23.58 -32.86
CA ARG A 327 7.75 -24.58 -32.39
C ARG A 327 8.89 -24.00 -31.53
N ALA A 328 9.12 -22.70 -31.60
CA ALA A 328 10.16 -22.01 -30.85
C ALA A 328 9.66 -21.46 -29.50
N SER A 329 8.33 -21.34 -29.32
CA SER A 329 7.71 -20.93 -28.06
C SER A 329 7.77 -22.04 -27.01
N CYS A 330 8.14 -21.70 -25.76
CA CYS A 330 7.98 -22.61 -24.62
C CYS A 330 6.48 -22.76 -24.29
N PRO A 331 6.04 -23.94 -23.80
CA PRO A 331 4.69 -24.09 -23.28
C PRO A 331 4.48 -23.15 -22.06
N PRO A 332 3.29 -22.55 -21.92
CA PRO A 332 3.00 -21.67 -20.78
C PRO A 332 3.05 -22.45 -19.45
N GLU A 333 3.58 -21.79 -18.41
CA GLU A 333 3.47 -22.29 -17.04
C GLU A 333 1.99 -22.33 -16.64
N HIS A 334 1.53 -23.51 -16.19
CA HIS A 334 0.16 -23.69 -15.74
C HIS A 334 0.07 -23.20 -14.30
N VAL A 335 -0.43 -21.98 -14.09
CA VAL A 335 -0.70 -21.44 -12.76
C VAL A 335 -2.12 -21.83 -12.34
N ASP A 336 -2.24 -22.60 -11.25
CA ASP A 336 -3.53 -22.91 -10.65
C ASP A 336 -3.90 -21.81 -9.64
N ILE A 337 -4.55 -20.77 -10.15
CA ILE A 337 -4.95 -19.58 -9.37
C ILE A 337 -5.92 -19.95 -8.24
N ASP A 338 -6.76 -20.97 -8.43
CA ASP A 338 -7.69 -21.40 -7.37
C ASP A 338 -6.90 -22.03 -6.21
N ALA A 339 -5.92 -22.89 -6.52
CA ALA A 339 -5.04 -23.49 -5.51
C ALA A 339 -4.21 -22.43 -4.74
N GLU A 340 -3.67 -21.42 -5.43
CA GLU A 340 -2.92 -20.34 -4.77
C GLU A 340 -3.81 -19.49 -3.84
N ILE A 341 -5.05 -19.21 -4.24
CA ILE A 341 -6.03 -18.54 -3.38
C ILE A 341 -6.32 -19.37 -2.14
N GLU A 342 -6.54 -20.68 -2.30
CA GLU A 342 -6.77 -21.58 -1.16
C GLU A 342 -5.57 -21.58 -0.21
N ASP A 343 -4.36 -21.73 -0.71
CA ASP A 343 -3.13 -21.77 0.09
C ASP A 343 -2.92 -20.46 0.87
N VAL A 344 -3.08 -19.30 0.23
CA VAL A 344 -2.93 -17.99 0.89
C VAL A 344 -3.98 -17.79 1.97
N LEU A 345 -5.24 -18.16 1.71
CA LEU A 345 -6.32 -18.03 2.70
C LEU A 345 -6.11 -18.96 3.90
N LEU A 346 -5.64 -20.20 3.66
CA LEU A 346 -5.30 -21.17 4.70
C LEU A 346 -4.15 -20.67 5.57
N GLU A 347 -3.11 -20.11 4.96
CA GLU A 347 -1.98 -19.52 5.67
C GLU A 347 -2.41 -18.32 6.52
N HIS A 348 -3.34 -17.50 6.01
CA HIS A 348 -3.80 -16.29 6.69
C HIS A 348 -4.68 -16.59 7.92
N PHE A 349 -5.72 -17.42 7.77
CA PHE A 349 -6.71 -17.63 8.82
C PHE A 349 -6.38 -18.78 9.80
N LYS A 350 -5.63 -19.80 9.37
CA LYS A 350 -5.18 -20.95 10.20
C LYS A 350 -6.30 -21.63 11.01
N GLU A 351 -7.52 -21.71 10.48
CA GLU A 351 -8.67 -22.30 11.20
C GLU A 351 -8.82 -23.83 10.96
N PRO A 352 -9.18 -24.62 12.00
CA PRO A 352 -9.52 -26.02 11.83
C PRO A 352 -10.82 -26.17 11.03
N GLY A 353 -10.83 -27.02 9.99
CA GLY A 353 -12.02 -27.25 9.14
C GLY A 353 -12.24 -26.20 8.04
N PHE A 354 -11.34 -25.24 7.87
CA PHE A 354 -11.46 -24.17 6.88
C PHE A 354 -11.54 -24.67 5.42
N HIS A 355 -10.87 -25.78 5.09
CA HIS A 355 -10.99 -26.45 3.80
C HIS A 355 -12.43 -26.89 3.45
N GLU A 356 -13.25 -27.16 4.46
CA GLU A 356 -14.65 -27.56 4.29
C GLU A 356 -15.53 -26.33 4.05
N GLN A 357 -15.23 -25.20 4.72
CA GLN A 357 -15.87 -23.90 4.47
C GLN A 357 -15.58 -23.38 3.06
N ILE A 358 -14.33 -23.42 2.60
CA ILE A 358 -13.94 -23.05 1.21
C ILE A 358 -14.75 -23.86 0.19
N ARG A 359 -14.85 -25.18 0.39
CA ARG A 359 -15.60 -26.09 -0.49
C ARG A 359 -17.11 -25.90 -0.42
N SER A 360 -17.65 -25.53 0.75
CA SER A 360 -19.08 -25.32 0.95
C SER A 360 -19.62 -24.00 0.38
N PHE A 361 -18.76 -23.00 0.18
CA PHE A 361 -19.16 -21.68 -0.32
C PHE A 361 -19.47 -21.75 -1.83
N GLN A 362 -20.72 -21.49 -2.24
CA GLN A 362 -21.14 -21.66 -3.64
C GLN A 362 -20.55 -20.58 -4.57
N LYS A 363 -20.30 -20.96 -5.82
CA LYS A 363 -19.75 -20.06 -6.84
C LYS A 363 -20.87 -19.16 -7.37
N GLY A 364 -20.75 -17.84 -7.19
CA GLY A 364 -21.70 -16.85 -7.72
C GLY A 364 -22.75 -16.33 -6.74
N GLU A 365 -22.70 -16.70 -5.46
CA GLU A 365 -23.53 -16.05 -4.42
C GLU A 365 -23.04 -14.63 -4.14
N GLU A 366 -23.97 -13.68 -4.15
CA GLU A 366 -23.72 -12.30 -3.73
C GLU A 366 -23.52 -12.26 -2.21
N PHE A 367 -22.50 -11.54 -1.74
CA PHE A 367 -22.25 -11.43 -0.30
C PHE A 367 -23.39 -10.69 0.38
N SER A 368 -24.14 -11.40 1.22
CA SER A 368 -25.16 -10.80 2.08
C SER A 368 -24.59 -10.57 3.47
N PHE A 369 -24.60 -9.32 3.92
CA PHE A 369 -24.20 -9.00 5.28
C PHE A 369 -25.36 -9.29 6.24
N GLU A 370 -25.20 -10.36 7.02
CA GLU A 370 -26.15 -10.75 8.07
C GLU A 370 -25.66 -10.29 9.45
N MET A 371 -26.39 -9.36 10.09
CA MET A 371 -26.02 -8.82 11.40
C MET A 371 -25.79 -9.91 12.45
N GLU A 372 -26.70 -10.89 12.56
CA GLU A 372 -26.63 -11.96 13.56
C GLU A 372 -25.40 -12.87 13.39
N LYS A 373 -24.89 -12.97 12.16
CA LYS A 373 -23.78 -13.84 11.79
C LYS A 373 -22.43 -13.13 11.80
N HIS A 374 -22.41 -11.84 11.50
CA HIS A 374 -21.19 -11.08 11.18
C HIS A 374 -20.81 -10.02 12.22
N ILE A 375 -21.70 -9.69 13.15
CA ILE A 375 -21.43 -8.73 14.23
C ILE A 375 -21.25 -9.45 15.57
N MET A 376 -20.37 -8.91 16.41
CA MET A 376 -20.33 -9.22 17.84
C MET A 376 -20.58 -7.96 18.68
N LYS A 377 -21.29 -8.13 19.79
CA LYS A 377 -21.57 -7.05 20.76
C LYS A 377 -20.45 -6.98 21.79
N THR A 378 -20.03 -5.77 22.17
CA THR A 378 -19.08 -5.55 23.25
C THR A 378 -19.80 -5.61 24.61
N GLU A 379 -19.41 -6.55 25.48
CA GLU A 379 -19.94 -6.65 26.85
C GLU A 379 -19.37 -5.54 27.75
N TYR A 380 -20.23 -4.64 28.21
CA TYR A 380 -19.90 -3.70 29.28
C TYR A 380 -20.40 -4.26 30.62
N LEU A 381 -19.48 -4.48 31.57
CA LEU A 381 -19.70 -4.68 33.01
C LEU A 381 -21.15 -5.03 33.44
N GLY A 382 -21.55 -6.29 33.25
CA GLY A 382 -22.69 -6.90 33.94
C GLY A 382 -24.10 -6.47 33.54
N PHE A 383 -24.29 -5.66 32.50
CA PHE A 383 -25.60 -5.40 31.91
C PHE A 383 -25.71 -6.04 30.53
N THR A 384 -26.65 -6.97 30.35
CA THR A 384 -27.10 -7.37 29.01
C THR A 384 -27.90 -6.20 28.43
N PRO A 385 -27.45 -5.53 27.35
CA PRO A 385 -28.31 -4.59 26.64
C PRO A 385 -29.54 -5.35 26.12
N ASP A 386 -30.71 -4.72 26.17
CA ASP A 386 -31.96 -5.32 25.67
C ASP A 386 -31.74 -5.77 24.21
N PRO A 387 -32.28 -6.93 23.75
CA PRO A 387 -32.03 -7.42 22.38
C PRO A 387 -32.42 -6.43 21.26
N TRP A 388 -33.20 -5.40 21.60
CA TRP A 388 -33.78 -4.40 20.71
C TRP A 388 -32.99 -3.08 20.62
N ASP A 389 -31.88 -2.91 21.35
CA ASP A 389 -31.13 -1.64 21.44
C ASP A 389 -30.12 -1.37 20.30
N ILE A 390 -30.06 -2.21 19.27
CA ILE A 390 -29.35 -1.88 18.02
C ILE A 390 -30.33 -1.10 17.13
N PHE A 391 -30.11 0.20 16.97
CA PHE A 391 -30.90 0.99 16.03
C PHE A 391 -30.62 0.50 14.61
N ASN A 392 -31.66 0.44 13.75
CA ASN A 392 -31.52 0.20 12.30
C ASN A 392 -30.43 1.06 11.63
N GLY A 393 -30.06 2.19 12.25
CA GLY A 393 -28.96 3.06 11.83
C GLY A 393 -27.56 2.41 11.85
N ASP A 394 -27.27 1.52 12.80
CA ASP A 394 -25.96 0.86 12.93
C ASP A 394 -25.79 -0.22 11.86
N VAL A 395 -26.87 -0.97 11.54
CA VAL A 395 -26.89 -1.99 10.47
C VAL A 395 -26.59 -1.36 9.11
N ILE A 396 -27.16 -0.18 8.84
CA ILE A 396 -26.91 0.57 7.60
C ILE A 396 -25.43 0.97 7.50
N ASP A 397 -24.77 1.28 8.62
CA ASP A 397 -23.37 1.70 8.62
C ASP A 397 -22.42 0.54 8.32
N PHE A 398 -22.66 -0.64 8.90
CA PHE A 398 -21.84 -1.84 8.64
C PHE A 398 -22.05 -2.38 7.22
N GLN A 399 -23.28 -2.35 6.70
CA GLN A 399 -23.57 -2.67 5.30
C GLN A 399 -22.81 -1.71 4.37
N HIS A 400 -22.92 -0.40 4.60
CA HIS A 400 -22.24 0.60 3.78
C HIS A 400 -20.71 0.46 3.84
N LEU A 401 -20.15 0.10 5.00
CA LEU A 401 -18.73 -0.19 5.12
C LEU A 401 -18.32 -1.46 4.34
N THR A 402 -19.16 -2.50 4.38
CA THR A 402 -18.99 -3.72 3.58
C THR A 402 -18.99 -3.39 2.08
N ASP A 403 -19.99 -2.64 1.63
CA ASP A 403 -20.14 -2.24 0.24
C ASP A 403 -18.95 -1.39 -0.23
N ASN A 404 -18.45 -0.50 0.64
CA ASN A 404 -17.25 0.29 0.39
C ASN A 404 -15.99 -0.58 0.22
N ILE A 405 -15.80 -1.61 1.05
CA ILE A 405 -14.67 -2.55 0.92
C ILE A 405 -14.77 -3.29 -0.42
N ILE A 406 -15.96 -3.81 -0.74
CA ILE A 406 -16.21 -4.51 -2.01
C ILE A 406 -15.92 -3.59 -3.20
N ALA A 407 -16.42 -2.35 -3.16
CA ALA A 407 -16.19 -1.37 -4.22
C ALA A 407 -14.70 -1.05 -4.39
N ARG A 408 -13.96 -0.80 -3.31
CA ARG A 408 -12.50 -0.55 -3.36
C ARG A 408 -11.73 -1.70 -3.97
N VAL A 409 -12.07 -2.94 -3.61
CA VAL A 409 -11.45 -4.13 -4.18
C VAL A 409 -11.78 -4.26 -5.67
N LYS A 410 -13.06 -4.07 -6.06
CA LYS A 410 -13.47 -4.07 -7.47
C LYS A 410 -12.71 -3.01 -8.29
N THR A 411 -12.68 -1.75 -7.85
CA THR A 411 -11.93 -0.68 -8.53
C THR A 411 -10.44 -0.98 -8.64
N ASN A 412 -9.84 -1.60 -7.62
CA ASN A 412 -8.43 -1.97 -7.67
C ASN A 412 -8.16 -3.07 -8.72
N ILE A 413 -9.04 -4.08 -8.80
CA ILE A 413 -8.94 -5.11 -9.85
C ILE A 413 -9.18 -4.49 -11.24
N ASP A 414 -10.19 -3.63 -11.39
CA ASP A 414 -10.49 -2.92 -12.65
C ASP A 414 -9.25 -2.15 -13.15
N LYS A 415 -8.57 -1.44 -12.24
CA LYS A 415 -7.34 -0.72 -12.56
C LYS A 415 -6.23 -1.66 -13.03
N LYS A 416 -6.06 -2.81 -12.38
CA LYS A 416 -5.03 -3.80 -12.77
C LYS A 416 -5.30 -4.43 -14.13
N GLU A 417 -6.57 -4.68 -14.46
CA GLU A 417 -6.99 -5.15 -15.78
C GLU A 417 -6.69 -4.10 -16.87
N GLN A 418 -6.99 -2.83 -16.59
CA GLN A 418 -6.69 -1.72 -17.50
C GLN A 418 -5.18 -1.57 -17.76
N GLU A 419 -4.35 -1.82 -16.75
CA GLU A 419 -2.89 -1.81 -16.85
C GLU A 419 -2.31 -3.02 -17.63
N LYS A 420 -3.15 -3.98 -18.06
CA LYS A 420 -2.77 -5.20 -18.81
C LYS A 420 -1.64 -6.00 -18.15
N ARG A 421 -1.64 -6.10 -16.82
CA ARG A 421 -0.65 -6.88 -16.06
C ARG A 421 -1.02 -8.35 -16.01
N ASP A 422 -0.01 -9.20 -15.86
CA ASP A 422 -0.20 -10.59 -15.48
C ASP A 422 -0.72 -10.72 -14.05
N TYR A 423 -1.32 -11.87 -13.73
CA TYR A 423 -1.66 -12.26 -12.38
C TYR A 423 -0.40 -12.36 -11.50
N SER A 424 -0.54 -11.97 -10.23
CA SER A 424 0.46 -12.19 -9.19
C SER A 424 -0.23 -12.58 -7.90
N GLN A 425 0.33 -13.57 -7.20
CA GLN A 425 -0.12 -14.01 -5.87
C GLN A 425 -0.27 -12.84 -4.88
N ASN A 426 0.55 -11.78 -5.03
CA ASN A 426 0.45 -10.57 -4.20
C ASN A 426 -0.92 -9.89 -4.25
N PHE A 427 -1.68 -10.04 -5.34
CA PHE A 427 -3.00 -9.45 -5.47
C PHE A 427 -3.98 -10.05 -4.46
N ILE A 428 -3.80 -11.31 -4.06
CA ILE A 428 -4.59 -11.95 -3.00
C ILE A 428 -4.31 -11.24 -1.66
N HIS A 429 -3.04 -10.99 -1.34
CA HIS A 429 -2.67 -10.29 -0.11
C HIS A 429 -3.19 -8.85 -0.07
N GLU A 430 -3.28 -8.16 -1.21
CA GLU A 430 -3.90 -6.84 -1.28
C GLU A 430 -5.39 -6.86 -0.92
N ILE A 431 -6.14 -7.86 -1.40
CA ILE A 431 -7.56 -8.05 -1.04
C ILE A 431 -7.69 -8.24 0.47
N LEU A 432 -6.88 -9.12 1.06
CA LEU A 432 -6.89 -9.39 2.51
C LEU A 432 -6.57 -8.13 3.33
N ASN A 433 -5.61 -7.33 2.87
CA ASN A 433 -5.24 -6.09 3.54
C ASN A 433 -6.35 -5.04 3.49
N GLU A 434 -7.07 -4.91 2.37
CA GLU A 434 -8.22 -3.99 2.30
C GLU A 434 -9.38 -4.42 3.21
N VAL A 435 -9.66 -5.72 3.31
CA VAL A 435 -10.62 -6.25 4.29
C VAL A 435 -10.18 -5.91 5.71
N GLN A 436 -8.91 -6.15 6.05
CA GLN A 436 -8.39 -5.87 7.39
C GLN A 436 -8.45 -4.38 7.74
N LYS A 437 -8.11 -3.49 6.79
CA LYS A 437 -8.25 -2.03 6.98
C LYS A 437 -9.70 -1.64 7.23
N GLY A 438 -10.63 -2.21 6.46
CA GLY A 438 -12.06 -1.98 6.64
C GLY A 438 -12.55 -2.42 8.02
N VAL A 439 -12.16 -3.61 8.45
CA VAL A 439 -12.49 -4.13 9.80
C VAL A 439 -11.91 -3.25 10.90
N ASN A 440 -10.66 -2.81 10.75
CA ASN A 440 -9.97 -1.96 11.73
C ASN A 440 -10.47 -0.50 11.76
N SER A 441 -11.27 -0.08 10.78
CA SER A 441 -11.82 1.28 10.74
C SER A 441 -12.98 1.49 11.72
N VAL A 442 -13.54 0.41 12.28
CA VAL A 442 -14.55 0.48 13.33
C VAL A 442 -13.87 0.84 14.66
N PRO A 443 -14.29 1.92 15.34
CA PRO A 443 -13.70 2.32 16.63
C PRO A 443 -13.81 1.21 17.69
N SER A 444 -12.77 1.05 18.51
CA SER A 444 -12.72 0.01 19.56
C SER A 444 -13.75 0.19 20.68
N ASP A 445 -14.31 1.39 20.81
CA ASP A 445 -15.35 1.79 21.75
C ASP A 445 -16.77 1.68 21.16
N ALA A 446 -16.91 1.19 19.93
CA ALA A 446 -18.21 0.94 19.32
C ALA A 446 -18.98 -0.17 20.08
N LYS A 447 -20.30 -0.01 20.17
CA LYS A 447 -21.23 -0.99 20.78
C LYS A 447 -21.23 -2.35 20.08
N CYS A 448 -20.81 -2.36 18.81
CA CYS A 448 -20.79 -3.52 17.93
C CYS A 448 -19.51 -3.48 17.10
N THR A 449 -18.89 -4.64 16.85
CA THR A 449 -17.73 -4.77 15.95
C THR A 449 -17.91 -5.97 15.03
N PHE A 450 -17.18 -5.99 13.91
CA PHE A 450 -17.16 -7.17 13.05
C PHE A 450 -16.51 -8.34 13.78
N ASN A 451 -17.13 -9.51 13.69
CA ASN A 451 -16.55 -10.73 14.23
C ASN A 451 -15.56 -11.36 13.23
N ARG A 452 -14.81 -12.36 13.69
CA ARG A 452 -13.84 -13.08 12.86
C ARG A 452 -14.48 -13.77 11.65
N LYS A 453 -15.74 -14.20 11.78
CA LYS A 453 -16.49 -14.87 10.72
C LYS A 453 -16.79 -13.95 9.54
N TYR A 454 -17.08 -12.67 9.81
CA TYR A 454 -17.22 -11.64 8.77
C TYR A 454 -15.94 -11.51 7.95
N SER A 455 -14.78 -11.40 8.59
CA SER A 455 -13.49 -11.30 7.88
C SER A 455 -13.25 -12.51 6.98
N ILE A 456 -13.58 -13.71 7.46
CA ILE A 456 -13.47 -14.94 6.69
C ILE A 456 -14.42 -14.95 5.50
N ASP A 457 -15.72 -14.75 5.73
CA ASP A 457 -16.75 -14.87 4.70
C ASP A 457 -16.57 -13.80 3.61
N LEU A 458 -16.20 -12.57 4.00
CA LEU A 458 -15.93 -11.49 3.05
C LEU A 458 -14.63 -11.73 2.26
N SER A 459 -13.55 -12.19 2.91
CA SER A 459 -12.32 -12.54 2.21
C SER A 459 -12.53 -13.69 1.22
N LEU A 460 -13.29 -14.72 1.60
CA LEU A 460 -13.64 -15.84 0.72
C LEU A 460 -14.44 -15.37 -0.49
N TYR A 461 -15.47 -14.55 -0.27
CA TYR A 461 -16.27 -13.98 -1.35
C TYR A 461 -15.41 -13.16 -2.31
N LEU A 462 -14.61 -12.22 -1.79
CA LEU A 462 -13.79 -11.33 -2.61
C LEU A 462 -12.72 -12.08 -3.40
N CYS A 463 -12.06 -13.07 -2.78
CA CYS A 463 -11.07 -13.90 -3.46
C CYS A 463 -11.72 -14.78 -4.55
N LYS A 464 -12.88 -15.40 -4.30
CA LYS A 464 -13.60 -16.16 -5.34
C LYS A 464 -14.11 -15.29 -6.48
N MET A 465 -14.63 -14.11 -6.17
CA MET A 465 -15.02 -13.10 -7.17
C MET A 465 -13.81 -12.68 -8.02
N ALA A 466 -12.66 -12.47 -7.38
CA ALA A 466 -11.43 -12.09 -8.07
C ALA A 466 -10.80 -13.24 -8.86
N ALA A 467 -11.01 -14.50 -8.47
CA ALA A 467 -10.40 -15.67 -9.11
C ALA A 467 -10.68 -15.73 -10.62
N GLU A 468 -11.94 -15.58 -11.03
CA GLU A 468 -12.32 -15.62 -12.45
C GLU A 468 -11.72 -14.45 -13.24
N ARG A 469 -11.62 -13.27 -12.60
CA ARG A 469 -10.96 -12.09 -13.19
C ARG A 469 -9.46 -12.30 -13.33
N PHE A 470 -8.81 -12.86 -12.32
CA PHE A 470 -7.39 -13.19 -12.35
C PHE A 470 -7.05 -14.26 -13.39
N LYS A 471 -7.90 -15.28 -13.56
CA LYS A 471 -7.78 -16.25 -14.66
C LYS A 471 -7.91 -15.56 -16.01
N ALA A 472 -8.92 -14.71 -16.19
CA ALA A 472 -9.08 -13.95 -17.43
C ALA A 472 -7.88 -13.03 -17.71
N MET A 473 -7.33 -12.37 -16.69
CA MET A 473 -6.11 -11.56 -16.80
C MET A 473 -4.91 -12.40 -17.22
N HIS A 474 -4.66 -13.52 -16.54
CA HIS A 474 -3.56 -14.41 -16.83
C HIS A 474 -3.67 -15.00 -18.23
N GLU A 475 -4.85 -15.49 -18.63
CA GLU A 475 -5.11 -15.96 -19.98
C GLU A 475 -4.91 -14.85 -21.02
N THR A 476 -5.42 -13.64 -20.77
CA THR A 476 -5.26 -12.51 -21.70
C THR A 476 -3.81 -12.10 -21.83
N PHE A 477 -3.05 -12.12 -20.72
CA PHE A 477 -1.63 -11.84 -20.71
C PHE A 477 -0.84 -12.92 -21.45
N GLN A 478 -1.15 -14.21 -21.23
CA GLN A 478 -0.57 -15.32 -21.95
C GLN A 478 -0.87 -15.22 -23.45
N LYS A 479 -2.12 -14.97 -23.85
CA LYS A 479 -2.52 -14.78 -25.26
C LYS A 479 -1.81 -13.59 -25.91
N ALA A 480 -1.72 -12.45 -25.21
CA ALA A 480 -0.99 -11.27 -25.69
C ALA A 480 0.52 -11.49 -25.82
N ASN A 481 1.08 -12.45 -25.06
CA ASN A 481 2.49 -12.79 -25.06
C ASN A 481 2.83 -14.09 -25.82
N ASP A 482 1.85 -14.87 -26.23
CA ASP A 482 2.00 -15.95 -27.18
C ASP A 482 2.39 -15.34 -28.53
N THR A 483 3.57 -15.72 -28.99
CA THR A 483 4.16 -15.14 -30.19
C THR A 483 3.39 -15.51 -31.46
N ALA A 484 2.78 -16.69 -31.51
CA ALA A 484 1.98 -17.14 -32.64
C ALA A 484 0.60 -16.47 -32.66
N GLU A 485 -0.07 -16.33 -31.51
CA GLU A 485 -1.32 -15.55 -31.43
C GLU A 485 -1.09 -14.07 -31.73
N TYR A 486 -0.02 -13.48 -31.20
CA TYR A 486 0.38 -12.12 -31.52
C TYR A 486 0.55 -11.91 -33.03
N LEU A 487 1.32 -12.77 -33.70
CA LEU A 487 1.48 -12.68 -35.16
C LEU A 487 0.14 -12.89 -35.89
N ASN A 488 -0.68 -13.85 -35.47
CA ASN A 488 -2.00 -14.08 -36.05
C ASN A 488 -2.93 -12.87 -35.94
N SER A 489 -2.88 -12.13 -34.83
CA SER A 489 -3.64 -10.88 -34.67
C SER A 489 -3.25 -9.82 -35.71
N LYS A 490 -2.00 -9.82 -36.19
CA LYS A 490 -1.48 -8.92 -37.23
C LYS A 490 -1.57 -9.48 -38.65
N ARG A 491 -2.13 -10.68 -38.86
CA ARG A 491 -2.14 -11.35 -40.18
C ARG A 491 -2.70 -10.49 -41.28
N GLU A 492 -3.82 -9.83 -41.02
CA GLU A 492 -4.49 -9.01 -42.02
C GLU A 492 -3.67 -7.76 -42.36
N ASP A 493 -2.97 -7.17 -41.38
CA ASP A 493 -2.04 -6.04 -41.61
C ASP A 493 -0.90 -6.45 -42.55
N PHE A 494 -0.30 -7.62 -42.30
CA PHE A 494 0.76 -8.16 -43.16
C PHE A 494 0.25 -8.54 -44.55
N PHE A 495 -1.01 -9.01 -44.65
CA PHE A 495 -1.62 -9.29 -45.95
C PHE A 495 -1.87 -8.01 -46.74
N GLN A 496 -2.43 -6.97 -46.12
CA GLN A 496 -2.59 -5.67 -46.76
C GLN A 496 -1.25 -5.10 -47.21
N TYR A 497 -0.20 -5.22 -46.39
CA TYR A 497 1.14 -4.82 -46.79
C TYR A 497 1.64 -5.55 -48.04
N PHE A 498 1.51 -6.87 -48.05
CA PHE A 498 1.88 -7.70 -49.18
C PHE A 498 1.10 -7.30 -50.44
N GLN A 499 -0.20 -7.03 -50.31
CA GLN A 499 -1.07 -6.56 -51.39
C GLN A 499 -0.60 -5.20 -51.94
N ILE A 500 -0.32 -4.22 -51.08
CA ILE A 500 0.17 -2.90 -51.50
C ILE A 500 1.51 -3.05 -52.23
N SER A 501 2.41 -3.90 -51.72
CA SER A 501 3.72 -4.17 -52.32
C SER A 501 3.62 -4.84 -53.71
N CYS A 502 2.58 -5.63 -53.96
CA CYS A 502 2.35 -6.29 -55.25
C CYS A 502 1.71 -5.36 -56.31
N GLN A 503 0.87 -4.40 -55.90
CA GLN A 503 -0.04 -3.69 -56.80
C GLN A 503 0.50 -2.43 -57.49
N GLY A 504 1.62 -1.83 -57.06
CA GLY A 504 2.37 -0.77 -57.76
C GLY A 504 1.57 0.31 -58.53
N ALA A 505 1.60 1.57 -58.06
CA ALA A 505 0.97 2.78 -58.61
C ALA A 505 -0.46 3.14 -58.12
N THR A 506 -1.25 2.22 -57.53
CA THR A 506 -2.36 2.54 -56.59
C THR A 506 -1.88 2.79 -55.15
N SER A 507 -0.57 3.04 -55.01
CA SER A 507 0.20 2.97 -53.76
C SER A 507 -0.15 4.09 -52.77
N ILE A 508 -0.36 5.32 -53.22
CA ILE A 508 -0.47 6.49 -52.33
C ILE A 508 -1.83 6.52 -51.63
N THR A 509 -2.92 6.24 -52.34
CA THR A 509 -4.27 6.14 -51.75
C THR A 509 -4.40 4.97 -50.79
N THR A 510 -3.76 3.83 -51.09
CA THR A 510 -3.79 2.66 -50.21
C THR A 510 -2.87 2.84 -49.00
N PHE A 511 -1.72 3.50 -49.17
CA PHE A 511 -0.85 3.93 -48.08
C PHE A 511 -1.57 4.87 -47.11
N ALA A 512 -2.26 5.90 -47.64
CA ALA A 512 -2.98 6.86 -46.82
C ALA A 512 -4.11 6.20 -46.03
N ARG A 513 -4.88 5.30 -46.67
CA ARG A 513 -5.91 4.51 -46.00
C ARG A 513 -5.34 3.67 -44.86
N PHE A 514 -4.27 2.90 -45.14
CA PHE A 514 -3.62 2.08 -44.12
C PHE A 514 -3.11 2.92 -42.93
N LEU A 515 -2.49 4.07 -43.21
CA LEU A 515 -2.02 4.96 -42.15
C LEU A 515 -3.19 5.51 -41.32
N CYS A 516 -4.29 5.91 -41.95
CA CYS A 516 -5.51 6.34 -41.25
C CYS A 516 -6.14 5.21 -40.42
N ASP A 517 -6.13 3.96 -40.91
CA ASP A 517 -6.63 2.80 -40.15
C ASP A 517 -5.78 2.54 -38.88
N LYS A 518 -4.48 2.88 -38.90
CA LYS A 518 -3.61 2.83 -37.71
C LYS A 518 -3.78 4.04 -36.79
N ILE A 519 -4.06 5.22 -37.35
CA ILE A 519 -4.32 6.43 -36.57
C ILE A 519 -5.67 6.33 -35.85
N GLU A 520 -6.69 5.73 -36.48
CA GLU A 520 -8.07 5.75 -35.99
C GLU A 520 -8.23 5.26 -34.54
N PRO A 521 -7.68 4.10 -34.10
CA PRO A 521 -7.78 3.65 -32.71
C PRO A 521 -7.06 4.59 -31.72
N ALA A 522 -5.90 5.12 -32.11
CA ALA A 522 -5.13 6.05 -31.29
C ALA A 522 -5.84 7.40 -31.14
N LEU A 523 -6.43 7.89 -32.24
CA LEU A 523 -7.24 9.10 -32.28
C LEU A 523 -8.51 8.94 -31.44
N ARG A 524 -9.23 7.81 -31.55
CA ARG A 524 -10.42 7.52 -30.74
C ARG A 524 -10.10 7.60 -29.24
N ARG A 525 -8.98 7.02 -28.80
CA ARG A 525 -8.54 7.11 -27.39
C ARG A 525 -8.21 8.56 -27.00
N ALA A 526 -7.46 9.27 -27.83
CA ALA A 526 -7.09 10.67 -27.58
C ALA A 526 -8.32 11.60 -27.51
N VAL A 527 -9.37 11.34 -28.31
CA VAL A 527 -10.63 12.08 -28.27
C VAL A 527 -11.30 11.95 -26.91
N TYR A 528 -11.42 10.74 -26.36
CA TYR A 528 -11.98 10.53 -25.01
C TYR A 528 -11.16 11.24 -23.92
N GLU A 529 -9.84 11.08 -23.92
CA GLU A 529 -8.95 11.69 -22.92
C GLU A 529 -9.01 13.23 -22.97
N LYS A 530 -8.94 13.80 -24.18
CA LYS A 530 -9.01 15.25 -24.39
C LYS A 530 -10.39 15.81 -24.01
N THR A 531 -11.46 15.11 -24.39
CA THR A 531 -12.84 15.50 -24.06
C THR A 531 -13.07 15.49 -22.56
N ALA A 532 -12.58 14.45 -21.85
CA ALA A 532 -12.72 14.39 -20.39
C ALA A 532 -12.02 15.56 -19.69
N LYS A 533 -10.81 15.89 -20.14
CA LYS A 533 -10.07 17.05 -19.66
C LYS A 533 -10.78 18.37 -19.96
N ALA A 534 -11.27 18.54 -21.19
CA ALA A 534 -11.99 19.75 -21.60
C ALA A 534 -13.28 19.97 -20.79
N ILE A 535 -14.03 18.90 -20.51
CA ILE A 535 -15.22 18.97 -19.63
C ILE A 535 -14.83 19.43 -18.23
N ALA A 536 -13.80 18.83 -17.64
CA ALA A 536 -13.34 19.19 -16.30
C ALA A 536 -12.87 20.66 -16.25
N GLU A 537 -12.08 21.12 -17.22
CA GLU A 537 -11.59 22.50 -17.33
C GLU A 537 -12.74 23.51 -17.52
N ASP A 538 -13.72 23.18 -18.36
CA ASP A 538 -14.87 24.06 -18.61
C ASP A 538 -15.80 24.12 -17.39
N MET A 539 -15.97 23.03 -16.65
CA MET A 539 -16.72 23.02 -15.39
C MET A 539 -16.02 23.83 -14.29
N GLN A 540 -14.70 23.71 -14.16
CA GLN A 540 -13.88 24.59 -13.31
C GLN A 540 -14.02 26.05 -13.74
N GLY A 541 -14.10 26.30 -15.05
CA GLY A 541 -14.31 27.61 -15.63
C GLY A 541 -15.68 28.21 -15.33
N LYS A 542 -16.77 27.42 -15.27
CA LYS A 542 -18.15 27.94 -15.21
C LYS A 542 -18.81 27.84 -13.84
N PHE A 543 -18.56 26.78 -13.07
CA PHE A 543 -19.27 26.53 -11.82
C PHE A 543 -18.48 27.03 -10.61
N PRO A 544 -19.09 27.85 -9.74
CA PRO A 544 -18.47 28.26 -8.47
C PRO A 544 -17.99 27.08 -7.62
N ASP A 545 -18.74 25.97 -7.66
CA ASP A 545 -18.45 24.72 -6.95
C ASP A 545 -17.05 24.19 -7.19
N PHE A 546 -16.54 24.37 -8.41
CA PHE A 546 -15.23 23.88 -8.84
C PHE A 546 -14.19 25.00 -8.98
N ARG A 547 -14.56 26.24 -8.65
CA ARG A 547 -13.65 27.40 -8.61
C ARG A 547 -13.06 27.54 -7.21
N GLY A 548 -11.93 26.89 -6.95
CA GLY A 548 -11.16 27.10 -5.72
C GLY A 548 -10.56 25.83 -5.15
N ASN A 549 -10.43 25.78 -3.83
CA ASN A 549 -9.89 24.64 -3.11
C ASN A 549 -11.01 23.77 -2.52
N ARG A 550 -10.66 22.67 -1.85
CA ARG A 550 -11.62 21.73 -1.26
C ARG A 550 -12.60 22.37 -0.27
N ALA A 551 -12.21 23.43 0.45
CA ALA A 551 -13.12 24.12 1.37
C ALA A 551 -14.22 24.88 0.60
N ASN A 552 -13.91 25.44 -0.57
CA ASN A 552 -14.93 26.05 -1.44
C ASN A 552 -15.96 25.00 -1.90
N LEU A 553 -15.48 23.81 -2.28
CA LEU A 553 -16.35 22.70 -2.67
C LEU A 553 -17.23 22.25 -1.48
N GLU A 554 -16.67 22.17 -0.28
CA GLU A 554 -17.41 21.82 0.94
C GLU A 554 -18.56 22.80 1.22
N VAL A 555 -18.33 24.11 1.08
CA VAL A 555 -19.39 25.12 1.23
C VAL A 555 -20.50 24.90 0.19
N CYS A 556 -20.16 24.57 -1.05
CA CYS A 556 -21.15 24.31 -2.09
C CYS A 556 -21.95 23.04 -1.82
N ILE A 557 -21.29 21.99 -1.30
CA ILE A 557 -21.94 20.75 -0.85
C ILE A 557 -22.90 21.02 0.31
N LEU A 558 -22.49 21.79 1.32
CA LEU A 558 -23.34 22.12 2.47
C LEU A 558 -24.58 22.92 2.05
N ARG A 559 -24.42 23.85 1.10
CA ARG A 559 -25.55 24.56 0.50
C ARG A 559 -26.46 23.62 -0.29
N TYR A 560 -25.90 22.73 -1.10
CA TYR A 560 -26.67 21.71 -1.83
C TYR A 560 -27.48 20.81 -0.90
N LEU A 561 -26.87 20.34 0.20
CA LEU A 561 -27.57 19.56 1.21
C LEU A 561 -28.75 20.33 1.82
N ALA A 562 -28.55 21.62 2.12
CA ALA A 562 -29.60 22.49 2.64
C ALA A 562 -30.73 22.73 1.63
N GLU A 563 -30.43 22.80 0.33
CA GLU A 563 -31.42 23.01 -0.74
C GLU A 563 -32.25 21.75 -1.04
N GLU A 564 -31.63 20.56 -0.99
CA GLU A 564 -32.31 19.29 -1.30
C GLU A 564 -33.18 18.78 -0.14
N GLU A 565 -32.91 19.24 1.09
CA GLU A 565 -33.59 18.82 2.34
C GLU A 565 -33.70 17.29 2.52
N ASN A 566 -32.79 16.52 1.92
CA ASN A 566 -32.80 15.06 1.96
C ASN A 566 -31.98 14.54 3.14
N PHE A 567 -32.67 14.03 4.16
CA PHE A 567 -32.04 13.50 5.38
C PHE A 567 -30.98 12.42 5.12
N GLU A 568 -31.17 11.56 4.12
CA GLU A 568 -30.21 10.50 3.81
C GLU A 568 -28.90 11.07 3.25
N TYR A 569 -28.98 12.14 2.46
CA TYR A 569 -27.78 12.83 1.96
C TYR A 569 -27.00 13.50 3.10
N PHE A 570 -27.69 14.08 4.08
CA PHE A 570 -27.03 14.59 5.28
C PHE A 570 -26.33 13.48 6.05
N LYS A 571 -26.98 12.33 6.24
CA LYS A 571 -26.39 11.17 6.91
C LYS A 571 -25.15 10.66 6.19
N GLN A 572 -25.21 10.51 4.87
CA GLN A 572 -24.08 10.09 4.04
C GLN A 572 -22.91 11.08 4.08
N TYR A 573 -23.17 12.38 3.95
CA TYR A 573 -22.12 13.41 4.07
C TYR A 573 -21.43 13.42 5.44
N LEU A 574 -22.20 13.19 6.51
CA LEU A 574 -21.64 13.18 7.87
C LEU A 574 -20.77 11.95 8.13
N LYS A 575 -21.23 10.76 7.72
CA LYS A 575 -20.56 9.47 7.98
C LYS A 575 -19.48 9.11 6.96
N PHE A 576 -19.73 9.40 5.68
CA PHE A 576 -18.88 9.02 4.54
C PHE A 576 -18.58 10.25 3.66
N PRO A 577 -17.87 11.26 4.19
CA PRO A 577 -17.66 12.52 3.49
C PRO A 577 -16.88 12.36 2.18
N LYS A 578 -15.93 11.43 2.11
CA LYS A 578 -15.14 11.18 0.90
C LYS A 578 -16.03 10.70 -0.24
N GLU A 579 -16.83 9.69 0.03
CA GLU A 579 -17.75 9.07 -0.91
C GLU A 579 -18.83 10.07 -1.34
N PHE A 580 -19.34 10.89 -0.41
CA PHE A 580 -20.32 11.92 -0.73
C PHE A 580 -19.76 13.00 -1.67
N PHE A 581 -18.52 13.48 -1.43
CA PHE A 581 -17.87 14.43 -2.33
C PHE A 581 -17.74 13.85 -3.75
N GLN A 582 -17.33 12.59 -3.87
CA GLN A 582 -17.21 11.91 -5.16
C GLN A 582 -18.56 11.82 -5.88
N SER A 583 -19.60 11.34 -5.19
CA SER A 583 -20.96 11.25 -5.71
C SER A 583 -21.53 12.63 -6.11
N TYR A 584 -21.23 13.67 -5.33
CA TYR A 584 -21.66 15.04 -5.65
C TYR A 584 -21.02 15.54 -6.96
N ILE A 585 -19.69 15.40 -7.09
CA ILE A 585 -18.97 15.79 -8.29
C ILE A 585 -19.51 14.99 -9.49
N GLU A 586 -19.65 13.67 -9.36
CA GLU A 586 -20.16 12.80 -10.41
C GLU A 586 -21.57 13.22 -10.88
N ARG A 587 -22.49 13.49 -9.94
CA ARG A 587 -23.85 13.98 -10.26
C ARG A 587 -23.81 15.32 -11.01
N ARG A 588 -22.97 16.25 -10.56
CA ARG A 588 -22.81 17.56 -11.22
C ARG A 588 -22.24 17.40 -12.64
N VAL A 589 -21.24 16.53 -12.84
CA VAL A 589 -20.69 16.24 -14.18
C VAL A 589 -21.75 15.59 -15.06
N LYS A 590 -22.46 14.55 -14.59
CA LYS A 590 -23.51 13.89 -15.37
C LYS A 590 -24.61 14.86 -15.77
N SER A 591 -25.10 15.67 -14.83
CA SER A 591 -26.09 16.71 -15.11
C SER A 591 -25.58 17.77 -16.08
N TYR A 592 -24.30 18.09 -16.05
CA TYR A 592 -23.69 19.06 -16.97
C TYR A 592 -23.58 18.53 -18.39
N CYS A 593 -23.13 17.29 -18.55
CA CYS A 593 -22.91 16.66 -19.84
C CYS A 593 -24.23 16.25 -20.51
N LEU A 594 -25.20 15.76 -19.71
CA LEU A 594 -26.48 15.22 -20.17
C LEU A 594 -27.64 16.25 -20.10
N ASP A 595 -27.33 17.52 -19.81
CA ASP A 595 -28.26 18.64 -20.07
C ASP A 595 -28.68 18.56 -21.55
N GLY A 596 -29.99 18.62 -21.83
CA GLY A 596 -30.59 18.51 -23.16
C GLY A 596 -30.05 19.46 -24.25
N SER A 597 -29.09 20.32 -23.94
CA SER A 597 -28.31 21.17 -24.85
C SER A 597 -27.20 20.47 -25.65
N ARG A 598 -27.14 19.12 -25.62
CA ARG A 598 -26.17 18.29 -26.38
C ARG A 598 -24.72 18.76 -26.18
N ARG A 599 -24.36 19.08 -24.93
CA ARG A 599 -23.02 19.61 -24.62
C ARG A 599 -21.93 18.58 -24.85
N LEU A 600 -22.21 17.33 -24.51
CA LEU A 600 -21.27 16.22 -24.70
C LEU A 600 -20.87 16.08 -26.18
N GLU A 601 -21.86 16.08 -27.09
CA GLU A 601 -21.65 16.07 -28.55
C GLU A 601 -20.73 17.23 -28.99
N LYS A 602 -20.98 18.46 -28.52
CA LYS A 602 -20.15 19.63 -28.84
C LYS A 602 -18.71 19.50 -28.33
N PHE A 603 -18.49 18.90 -27.16
CA PHE A 603 -17.13 18.67 -26.67
C PHE A 603 -16.39 17.61 -27.50
N PHE A 604 -17.08 16.57 -27.93
CA PHE A 604 -16.52 15.59 -28.87
C PHE A 604 -16.19 16.25 -30.20
N ASP A 605 -17.10 17.01 -30.80
CA ASP A 605 -16.89 17.72 -32.06
C ASP A 605 -15.69 18.67 -32.00
N SER A 606 -15.58 19.44 -30.91
CA SER A 606 -14.46 20.35 -30.69
C SER A 606 -13.14 19.60 -30.54
N SER A 607 -13.14 18.47 -29.82
CA SER A 607 -11.94 17.66 -29.60
C SER A 607 -11.49 16.94 -30.87
N ILE A 608 -12.44 16.37 -31.62
CA ILE A 608 -12.19 15.74 -32.93
C ILE A 608 -11.61 16.78 -33.89
N SER A 609 -12.23 17.95 -34.01
CA SER A 609 -11.78 19.01 -34.92
C SER A 609 -10.36 19.48 -34.60
N LEU A 610 -10.03 19.64 -33.31
CA LEU A 610 -8.69 20.02 -32.87
C LEU A 610 -7.66 18.93 -33.18
N LEU A 611 -7.96 17.67 -32.84
CA LEU A 611 -7.03 16.55 -33.04
C LEU A 611 -6.81 16.26 -34.52
N CYS A 612 -7.86 16.25 -35.34
CA CYS A 612 -7.75 16.14 -36.80
C CYS A 612 -6.95 17.32 -37.38
N GLY A 613 -7.17 18.53 -36.89
CA GLY A 613 -6.38 19.71 -37.28
C GLY A 613 -4.89 19.56 -36.97
N ASN A 614 -4.55 19.00 -35.80
CA ASN A 614 -3.16 18.70 -35.43
C ASN A 614 -2.54 17.63 -36.35
N ILE A 615 -3.30 16.59 -36.71
CA ILE A 615 -2.86 15.56 -37.66
C ILE A 615 -2.61 16.17 -39.05
N LEU A 616 -3.53 16.99 -39.56
CA LEU A 616 -3.35 17.68 -40.84
C LEU A 616 -2.12 18.62 -40.83
N SER A 617 -1.89 19.32 -39.72
CA SER A 617 -0.68 20.12 -39.52
C SER A 617 0.58 19.26 -39.56
N ALA A 618 0.59 18.12 -38.86
CA ALA A 618 1.70 17.17 -38.87
C ALA A 618 1.96 16.59 -40.27
N VAL A 619 0.90 16.24 -41.03
CA VAL A 619 0.98 15.80 -42.42
C VAL A 619 1.63 16.87 -43.30
N SER A 620 1.18 18.12 -43.21
CA SER A 620 1.72 19.24 -44.00
C SER A 620 3.18 19.52 -43.65
N LEU A 621 3.54 19.59 -42.36
CA LEU A 621 4.91 19.83 -41.90
C LEU A 621 5.87 18.72 -42.37
N SER A 622 5.47 17.45 -42.19
CA SER A 622 6.25 16.29 -42.62
C SER A 622 6.48 16.30 -44.13
N THR A 623 5.45 16.66 -44.90
CA THR A 623 5.51 16.81 -46.36
C THR A 623 6.49 17.90 -46.76
N GLN A 624 6.44 19.07 -46.13
CA GLN A 624 7.34 20.19 -46.43
C GLN A 624 8.82 19.86 -46.16
N ILE A 625 9.10 19.16 -45.07
CA ILE A 625 10.47 18.79 -44.67
C ILE A 625 11.10 17.80 -45.66
N VAL A 626 10.31 16.87 -46.20
CA VAL A 626 10.79 15.85 -47.14
C VAL A 626 10.84 16.35 -48.59
N LYS A 627 10.07 17.40 -48.93
CA LYS A 627 9.92 17.94 -50.31
C LYS A 627 11.24 18.22 -51.03
N PHE A 628 12.27 18.72 -50.34
CA PHE A 628 13.54 19.15 -50.96
C PHE A 628 14.68 18.13 -50.84
N ARG A 629 14.44 16.92 -50.30
CA ARG A 629 15.49 15.90 -50.16
C ARG A 629 15.71 15.13 -51.48
N LYS A 630 17.00 14.93 -51.82
CA LYS A 630 17.44 14.36 -53.11
C LYS A 630 17.37 12.82 -53.18
N ASN A 631 17.51 12.10 -52.07
CA ASN A 631 17.45 10.63 -52.08
C ASN A 631 16.00 10.16 -52.07
N SER A 632 15.61 9.29 -53.01
CA SER A 632 14.25 8.76 -53.16
C SER A 632 13.93 7.56 -52.27
N GLU A 633 14.94 6.76 -51.90
CA GLU A 633 14.75 5.46 -51.22
C GLU A 633 14.30 5.61 -49.75
N ASP A 634 14.62 6.72 -49.07
CA ASP A 634 14.28 6.93 -47.65
C ASP A 634 13.18 7.98 -47.41
N LYS A 635 12.53 8.50 -48.46
CA LYS A 635 11.59 9.64 -48.31
C LYS A 635 10.42 9.33 -47.40
N VAL A 636 9.85 8.13 -47.52
CA VAL A 636 8.69 7.71 -46.71
C VAL A 636 9.09 7.43 -45.26
N SER A 637 10.21 6.75 -45.03
CA SER A 637 10.71 6.53 -43.66
C SER A 637 10.94 7.86 -42.93
N LEU A 638 11.61 8.81 -43.59
CA LEU A 638 11.86 10.14 -43.03
C LEU A 638 10.56 10.93 -42.79
N TRP A 639 9.58 10.79 -43.69
CA TRP A 639 8.27 11.40 -43.52
C TRP A 639 7.53 10.81 -42.30
N LEU A 640 7.59 9.49 -42.10
CA LEU A 640 6.98 8.80 -40.96
C LEU A 640 7.67 9.16 -39.63
N ASP A 641 9.00 9.29 -39.62
CA ASP A 641 9.75 9.70 -38.42
C ASP A 641 9.35 11.11 -37.98
N GLU A 642 9.25 12.02 -38.94
CA GLU A 642 8.81 13.40 -38.74
C GLU A 642 7.35 13.46 -38.27
N PHE A 643 6.46 12.74 -38.95
CA PHE A 643 5.05 12.66 -38.64
C PHE A 643 4.80 12.12 -37.22
N CYS A 644 5.45 11.02 -36.84
CA CYS A 644 5.37 10.47 -35.49
C CYS A 644 5.95 11.42 -34.43
N ARG A 645 6.99 12.20 -34.76
CA ARG A 645 7.58 13.16 -33.83
C ARG A 645 6.61 14.28 -33.51
N GLU A 646 6.01 14.89 -34.53
CA GLU A 646 5.03 15.97 -34.36
C GLU A 646 3.76 15.51 -33.62
N LEU A 647 3.39 14.23 -33.77
CA LEU A 647 2.22 13.66 -33.10
C LEU A 647 2.49 13.08 -31.71
N SER A 648 3.73 13.02 -31.26
CA SER A 648 4.12 12.34 -30.01
C SER A 648 3.41 12.87 -28.76
N GLU A 649 3.09 14.17 -28.72
CA GLU A 649 2.35 14.80 -27.62
C GLU A 649 0.82 14.83 -27.85
N VAL A 650 0.35 14.44 -29.03
CA VAL A 650 -1.06 14.56 -29.47
C VAL A 650 -1.76 13.20 -29.44
N ILE A 651 -1.14 12.17 -30.02
CA ILE A 651 -1.66 10.80 -30.05
C ILE A 651 -0.55 9.79 -29.77
N SER A 652 -0.89 8.71 -29.08
CA SER A 652 0.04 7.59 -28.88
C SER A 652 0.08 6.70 -30.12
N LEU A 653 0.95 7.07 -31.07
CA LEU A 653 1.19 6.32 -32.31
C LEU A 653 2.68 5.89 -32.40
N PRO A 654 3.02 4.64 -32.03
CA PRO A 654 4.39 4.15 -32.08
C PRO A 654 4.92 4.06 -33.52
N ARG A 655 6.14 4.57 -33.75
CA ARG A 655 6.81 4.43 -35.06
C ARG A 655 7.04 2.98 -35.48
N SER A 656 7.11 2.06 -34.52
CA SER A 656 7.19 0.60 -34.76
C SER A 656 6.00 0.08 -35.55
N ASP A 657 4.81 0.61 -35.32
CA ASP A 657 3.57 0.14 -35.95
C ASP A 657 3.50 0.55 -37.43
N LEU A 658 4.35 1.51 -37.83
CA LEU A 658 4.45 2.04 -39.19
C LEU A 658 5.66 1.51 -39.97
N LYS A 659 6.50 0.64 -39.37
CA LYS A 659 7.63 0.01 -40.08
C LYS A 659 7.22 -0.69 -41.36
N VAL A 660 6.03 -1.28 -41.34
CA VAL A 660 5.45 -2.03 -42.45
C VAL A 660 5.39 -1.19 -43.73
N ILE A 661 5.11 0.11 -43.63
CA ILE A 661 4.93 1.00 -44.79
C ILE A 661 6.18 1.83 -45.15
N GLU A 662 7.29 1.65 -44.45
CA GLU A 662 8.42 2.60 -44.52
C GLU A 662 9.27 2.49 -45.81
N HIS A 663 9.20 1.36 -46.52
CA HIS A 663 9.94 1.12 -47.78
C HIS A 663 9.04 1.26 -49.02
N GLN A 664 7.90 1.93 -48.90
CA GLN A 664 7.04 2.23 -50.04
C GLN A 664 7.71 3.29 -50.93
N GLU A 665 7.76 3.05 -52.24
CA GLU A 665 8.26 4.04 -53.20
C GLU A 665 7.16 5.08 -53.49
N VAL A 666 7.04 6.10 -52.63
CA VAL A 666 6.16 7.25 -52.89
C VAL A 666 6.91 8.29 -53.70
N THR A 667 6.60 8.37 -55.00
CA THR A 667 7.24 9.31 -55.94
C THR A 667 6.70 10.74 -55.82
N ASP A 668 5.44 10.89 -55.40
CA ASP A 668 4.75 12.19 -55.28
C ASP A 668 4.29 12.44 -53.83
N ILE A 669 5.15 13.11 -53.06
CA ILE A 669 4.90 13.49 -51.67
C ILE A 669 3.84 14.59 -51.57
N GLU A 670 3.67 15.40 -52.62
CA GLU A 670 2.67 16.48 -52.64
C GLU A 670 1.27 15.91 -52.87
N PHE A 671 1.15 14.90 -53.73
CA PHE A 671 -0.07 14.10 -53.86
C PHE A 671 -0.39 13.33 -52.57
N LEU A 672 0.62 12.78 -51.87
CA LEU A 672 0.43 12.15 -50.56
C LEU A 672 -0.22 13.10 -49.55
N ASN A 673 0.21 14.36 -49.48
CA ASN A 673 -0.40 15.35 -48.59
C ASN A 673 -1.89 15.56 -48.86
N ASN A 674 -2.29 15.65 -50.13
CA ASN A 674 -3.69 15.85 -50.51
C ASN A 674 -4.53 14.61 -50.15
N VAL A 675 -4.05 13.42 -50.50
CA VAL A 675 -4.74 12.16 -50.21
C VAL A 675 -4.84 11.91 -48.69
N MET A 676 -3.79 12.23 -47.93
CA MET A 676 -3.84 12.17 -46.46
C MET A 676 -4.85 13.16 -45.88
N SER A 677 -4.96 14.35 -46.48
CA SER A 677 -5.93 15.36 -46.02
C SER A 677 -7.36 14.88 -46.23
N GLU A 678 -7.66 14.33 -47.41
CA GLU A 678 -8.96 13.71 -47.71
C GLU A 678 -9.26 12.52 -46.78
N ALA A 679 -8.28 11.64 -46.54
CA ALA A 679 -8.47 10.48 -45.67
C ALA A 679 -8.68 10.85 -44.19
N VAL A 680 -8.04 11.93 -43.71
CA VAL A 680 -8.25 12.45 -42.35
C VAL A 680 -9.59 13.17 -42.24
N ASP A 681 -10.05 13.84 -43.30
CA ASP A 681 -11.39 14.43 -43.35
C ASP A 681 -12.48 13.34 -43.33
N ASP A 682 -12.31 12.26 -44.10
CA ASP A 682 -13.20 11.09 -44.04
C ASP A 682 -13.21 10.45 -42.65
N LEU A 683 -12.05 10.36 -42.00
CA LEU A 683 -11.93 9.86 -40.62
C LEU A 683 -12.65 10.77 -39.62
N ARG A 684 -12.53 12.09 -39.77
CA ARG A 684 -13.26 13.07 -38.96
C ARG A 684 -14.76 12.83 -39.05
N ASP A 685 -15.29 12.72 -40.26
CA ASP A 685 -16.72 12.56 -40.49
C ASP A 685 -17.26 11.22 -39.96
N ARG A 686 -16.45 10.14 -40.03
CA ARG A 686 -16.77 8.84 -39.42
C ARG A 686 -16.82 8.92 -37.91
N LEU A 687 -15.82 9.54 -37.28
CA LEU A 687 -15.77 9.69 -35.82
C LEU A 687 -16.90 10.60 -35.32
N GLN A 688 -17.19 11.71 -36.00
CA GLN A 688 -18.32 12.58 -35.63
C GLN A 688 -19.66 11.82 -35.58
N LYS A 689 -19.91 10.92 -36.55
CA LYS A 689 -21.10 10.06 -36.53
C LYS A 689 -21.07 9.04 -35.41
N GLU A 690 -19.91 8.42 -35.14
CA GLU A 690 -19.74 7.45 -34.06
C GLU A 690 -19.99 8.10 -32.68
N PHE A 691 -19.47 9.31 -32.46
CA PHE A 691 -19.56 10.01 -31.19
C PHE A 691 -20.87 10.76 -30.96
N ALA A 692 -21.74 10.87 -31.97
CA ALA A 692 -23.04 11.53 -31.84
C ALA A 692 -23.95 10.88 -30.78
N ASP A 693 -23.85 9.55 -30.63
CA ASP A 693 -24.61 8.75 -29.66
C ASP A 693 -23.75 8.27 -28.48
N ALA A 694 -22.53 8.79 -28.31
CA ALA A 694 -21.60 8.31 -27.30
C ALA A 694 -22.07 8.62 -25.86
N ASP A 695 -21.98 7.62 -25.00
CA ASP A 695 -22.33 7.70 -23.58
C ASP A 695 -21.10 8.04 -22.71
N MET A 696 -21.36 8.67 -21.58
CA MET A 696 -20.36 8.94 -20.54
C MET A 696 -19.67 7.67 -20.03
N ASN A 697 -20.30 6.49 -20.14
CA ASN A 697 -19.70 5.23 -19.73
C ASN A 697 -18.54 4.77 -20.63
N ALA A 698 -18.35 5.35 -21.81
CA ALA A 698 -17.31 4.95 -22.76
C ALA A 698 -15.93 5.59 -22.48
N PHE A 699 -15.84 6.56 -21.56
CA PHE A 699 -14.57 7.17 -21.18
C PHE A 699 -13.72 6.20 -20.34
N SER A 700 -12.46 6.01 -20.74
CA SER A 700 -11.45 5.28 -19.95
C SER A 700 -11.17 5.96 -18.61
N THR A 701 -11.02 7.29 -18.64
CA THR A 701 -10.91 8.14 -17.45
C THR A 701 -12.09 9.10 -17.43
N GLN A 702 -12.95 8.96 -16.44
CA GLN A 702 -14.16 9.75 -16.34
C GLN A 702 -13.84 11.22 -16.00
N PRO A 703 -14.59 12.20 -16.54
CA PRO A 703 -14.32 13.62 -16.26
C PRO A 703 -14.45 13.97 -14.76
N HIS A 704 -15.35 13.30 -14.05
CA HIS A 704 -15.52 13.49 -12.60
C HIS A 704 -14.30 13.00 -11.81
N THR A 705 -13.58 11.98 -12.27
CA THR A 705 -12.37 11.48 -11.62
C THR A 705 -11.27 12.54 -11.61
N ILE A 706 -11.11 13.25 -12.73
CA ILE A 706 -10.14 14.37 -12.85
C ILE A 706 -10.45 15.47 -11.82
N LEU A 707 -11.73 15.83 -11.66
CA LEU A 707 -12.17 16.81 -10.67
C LEU A 707 -11.98 16.29 -9.23
N VAL A 708 -12.32 15.03 -8.95
CA VAL A 708 -12.13 14.40 -7.64
C VAL A 708 -10.66 14.42 -7.22
N GLU A 709 -9.75 14.11 -8.15
CA GLU A 709 -8.31 14.16 -7.89
C GLU A 709 -7.84 15.59 -7.58
N HIS A 710 -8.37 16.59 -8.29
CA HIS A 710 -8.07 18.00 -8.04
C HIS A 710 -8.46 18.45 -6.62
N PHE A 711 -9.57 17.95 -6.08
CA PHE A 711 -10.04 18.26 -4.72
C PHE A 711 -9.60 17.23 -3.67
N SER A 712 -8.62 16.40 -4.00
CA SER A 712 -8.15 15.37 -3.09
C SER A 712 -7.37 15.97 -1.90
N GLY A 713 -7.39 15.29 -0.75
CA GLY A 713 -6.66 15.71 0.45
C GLY A 713 -6.85 14.73 1.59
N CYS A 714 -6.51 15.14 2.81
CA CYS A 714 -6.67 14.30 4.00
C CYS A 714 -8.15 14.01 4.28
N TRP A 715 -8.50 12.76 4.52
CA TRP A 715 -9.88 12.34 4.81
C TRP A 715 -10.08 11.93 6.28
N GLU A 716 -9.06 12.09 7.11
CA GLU A 716 -9.14 11.83 8.55
C GLU A 716 -10.17 12.75 9.21
N GLN A 717 -10.98 12.17 10.08
CA GLN A 717 -12.07 12.86 10.76
C GLN A 717 -11.70 13.16 12.22
N CYS A 718 -12.15 14.31 12.71
CA CYS A 718 -12.05 14.66 14.12
C CYS A 718 -12.83 13.64 14.97
N PRO A 719 -12.22 13.01 15.98
CA PRO A 719 -12.91 12.01 16.81
C PRO A 719 -14.07 12.59 17.62
N PHE A 720 -14.10 13.91 17.84
CA PHE A 720 -15.15 14.57 18.63
C PHE A 720 -16.36 15.03 17.81
N CYS A 721 -16.16 15.40 16.54
CA CYS A 721 -17.23 16.01 15.74
C CYS A 721 -17.36 15.49 14.32
N GLY A 722 -16.48 14.58 13.88
CA GLY A 722 -16.50 14.01 12.52
C GLY A 722 -16.07 14.98 11.41
N ALA A 723 -15.64 16.20 11.74
CA ALA A 723 -15.15 17.18 10.75
C ALA A 723 -13.87 16.66 10.07
N VAL A 724 -13.77 16.84 8.76
CA VAL A 724 -12.64 16.32 7.99
C VAL A 724 -11.43 17.24 8.08
N CYS A 725 -10.22 16.67 8.12
CA CYS A 725 -8.98 17.42 8.13
C CYS A 725 -8.87 18.36 6.91
N THR A 726 -8.40 19.60 7.15
CA THR A 726 -8.27 20.63 6.10
C THR A 726 -6.97 20.54 5.31
N ASN A 727 -6.10 19.55 5.60
CA ASN A 727 -4.84 19.40 4.89
C ASN A 727 -5.06 18.87 3.46
N ALA A 728 -4.45 19.52 2.48
CA ALA A 728 -4.54 19.15 1.07
C ALA A 728 -3.70 17.92 0.71
N MET A 729 -2.77 17.48 1.57
CA MET A 729 -1.97 16.27 1.33
C MET A 729 -2.68 15.02 1.85
N GLN A 730 -2.83 14.01 1.00
CA GLN A 730 -3.30 12.68 1.42
C GLN A 730 -2.26 12.00 2.30
N GLY A 731 -2.70 11.36 3.39
CA GLY A 731 -1.85 10.53 4.25
C GLY A 731 -0.66 11.28 4.85
N HIS A 732 -0.81 12.58 5.12
CA HIS A 732 0.27 13.39 5.66
C HIS A 732 0.63 12.95 7.09
N ASP A 733 1.92 13.04 7.41
CA ASP A 733 2.41 12.84 8.77
C ASP A 733 2.07 14.06 9.67
N GLY A 734 2.07 13.85 10.99
CA GLY A 734 1.84 14.89 11.99
C GLY A 734 0.37 15.11 12.37
N ASP A 735 0.10 16.21 13.08
CA ASP A 735 -1.22 16.47 13.65
C ASP A 735 -2.26 16.82 12.57
N HIS A 736 -3.43 16.16 12.64
CA HIS A 736 -4.58 16.52 11.83
C HIS A 736 -5.21 17.82 12.34
N GLN A 737 -5.28 18.81 11.46
CA GLN A 737 -5.82 20.12 11.77
C GLN A 737 -7.10 20.39 10.97
N LEU A 738 -7.95 21.23 11.53
CA LEU A 738 -9.20 21.65 10.94
C LEU A 738 -9.54 23.05 11.43
N VAL A 739 -10.01 23.88 10.50
CA VAL A 739 -10.26 25.31 10.77
C VAL A 739 -11.56 25.49 11.58
N PHE A 740 -12.55 24.62 11.34
CA PHE A 740 -13.85 24.66 12.01
C PHE A 740 -14.29 23.25 12.41
N HIS A 741 -14.68 23.09 13.67
CA HIS A 741 -15.34 21.88 14.15
C HIS A 741 -16.83 21.90 13.78
N ARG A 742 -17.41 20.72 13.50
CA ARG A 742 -18.86 20.56 13.36
C ARG A 742 -19.56 20.81 14.71
N LEU A 743 -20.75 21.40 14.66
CA LEU A 743 -21.57 21.64 15.84
C LEU A 743 -21.93 20.31 16.51
N ARG A 744 -21.90 20.28 17.85
CA ARG A 744 -22.21 19.08 18.65
C ARG A 744 -23.58 18.46 18.36
N ALA A 745 -24.54 19.28 17.93
CA ALA A 745 -25.87 18.83 17.52
C ALA A 745 -25.87 17.80 16.38
N PHE A 746 -24.84 17.79 15.53
CA PHE A 746 -24.70 16.81 14.44
C PHE A 746 -24.09 15.47 14.87
N VAL A 747 -23.61 15.38 16.11
CA VAL A 747 -22.88 14.22 16.65
C VAL A 747 -23.71 13.45 17.70
N GLY A 748 -24.91 13.96 18.04
CA GLY A 748 -25.86 13.28 18.92
C GLY A 748 -25.41 13.10 20.37
N ALA A 749 -24.54 14.00 20.87
CA ALA A 749 -24.04 13.99 22.25
C ALA A 749 -24.96 14.74 23.22
#